data_AF-A0A544TUR2-F1
#
_entry.id   AF-A0A544TUR2-F1
#
_cell.length_a   1.000
_cell.length_b   1.000
_cell.length_c   1.000
_cell.angle_alpha   90.00
_cell.angle_beta   90.00
_cell.angle_gamma   90.00
#
_symmetry.space_group_name_H-M   'P 1'
#
loop_
_entity.id
_entity.type
_entity.pdbx_description
1 polymer ?
#
loop_
_entity_poly.entity_id
_entity_poly.type
_entity_poly.pdbx_seq_one_letter_code
_entity_poly.pdbx_strand_id
1 'polypeptide(L)'
;MRVLITGGYGFIGSHIADRYYKEGYEVFIIDNFSTGKKENISFKHKNYKLSVEDPKCEEIFKSYHFDVVVHLAAQVSVAKSIVNPREDIEANVVGLVNIITLSQKYQVKKFIFASSAAVYGVNEVIPLKEDEIIKPISPYGISKWIGEEYCNKWKEIHDFESVCFRFSNVYGPRQNNDGEGGVISIFLDRIINNEPIDLFGDGEQTRDFIYVEDVADAIFRASNSNIEGIYNLSTNTEYSINHVIDKMKNIHGDIQTNYKSGRVGDIYKSVLSNQKVKDELDWSPMYDLDEGLERTYNWTITNQASKESAVTITPSKSKTTVIYKKIQPYIENLLVFSFISWLILTNQVSMLDTIDVGIFYIMIIGVIYGNRQSIIAVGLSVWLLVAEKLFEGREIISLLYDTTFFFQIALFLFVGLVVGYSIQRKNNMLKEQKIKIEELDKRYDFLNGVYAEVREVKEELQLRMLNSGDSFGKIHSILKELEGLEPEKVFTSTVNVVQTIMNVKNVSIYILNKNNSFLRLIANSNKPDMSSINSLKVDEVKYVQNILKDGKVFVNKQLLSDIPLMAAPIYHDNKVAAIITINDLDFEKFSLYHENLFKVTADLVESALGRAFSYIEATEMNRYIPNTNILKYSVFEEILSSKKEAKEMHKTPFLLLEGLFEGKSIAEYSRVISGLLRETDYIGQSKKDNILVLLSNTTRNDGEVVLSRFKEKGINFKLLEGEI
;
A
#
# COMPACT_ATOMS: atom_id res chain seq x y z
N MET A 1 1.01 -10.24 -3.63
CA MET A 1 1.80 -10.52 -2.41
C MET A 1 1.76 -9.33 -1.49
N ARG A 2 1.90 -9.56 -0.18
CA ARG A 2 2.12 -8.53 0.83
C ARG A 2 3.58 -8.53 1.26
N VAL A 3 4.21 -7.37 1.17
CA VAL A 3 5.65 -7.21 1.45
C VAL A 3 5.82 -6.26 2.63
N LEU A 4 6.52 -6.73 3.66
CA LEU A 4 6.94 -5.89 4.78
C LEU A 4 8.40 -5.45 4.56
N ILE A 5 8.63 -4.14 4.56
CA ILE A 5 9.96 -3.55 4.42
C ILE A 5 10.30 -2.82 5.72
N THR A 6 11.31 -3.30 6.45
CA THR A 6 11.84 -2.52 7.58
C THR A 6 12.84 -1.50 7.05
N GLY A 7 12.82 -0.27 7.56
CA GLY A 7 13.66 0.82 7.04
C GLY A 7 13.21 1.33 5.66
N GLY A 8 11.93 1.14 5.32
CA GLY A 8 11.38 1.46 4.00
C GLY A 8 11.39 2.96 3.65
N TYR A 9 11.47 3.87 4.64
CA TYR A 9 11.63 5.30 4.35
C TYR A 9 13.10 5.73 4.23
N GLY A 10 14.04 4.81 4.41
CA GLY A 10 15.46 5.03 4.16
C GLY A 10 15.78 5.15 2.67
N PHE A 11 17.05 5.43 2.38
CA PHE A 11 17.59 5.54 1.03
C PHE A 11 17.24 4.30 0.17
N ILE A 12 17.84 3.15 0.48
CA ILE A 12 17.65 1.91 -0.30
C ILE A 12 16.20 1.40 -0.16
N GLY A 13 15.64 1.46 1.05
CA GLY A 13 14.30 0.95 1.34
C GLY A 13 13.19 1.61 0.52
N SER A 14 13.30 2.91 0.24
CA SER A 14 12.28 3.62 -0.54
C SER A 14 12.28 3.21 -2.02
N HIS A 15 13.45 2.91 -2.59
CA HIS A 15 13.57 2.41 -3.96
C HIS A 15 13.04 0.99 -4.10
N ILE A 16 13.29 0.14 -3.10
CA ILE A 16 12.71 -1.21 -3.02
C ILE A 16 11.18 -1.11 -2.89
N ALA A 17 10.68 -0.21 -2.04
CA ALA A 17 9.25 0.03 -1.88
C ALA A 17 8.60 0.49 -3.19
N ASP A 18 9.23 1.42 -3.92
CA ASP A 18 8.80 1.85 -5.25
C ASP A 18 8.80 0.68 -6.25
N ARG A 19 9.84 -0.17 -6.25
CA ARG A 19 9.96 -1.34 -7.13
C ARG A 19 8.80 -2.32 -6.91
N TYR A 20 8.46 -2.66 -5.67
CA TYR A 20 7.31 -3.51 -5.37
C TYR A 20 5.98 -2.86 -5.71
N TYR A 21 5.81 -1.57 -5.40
CA TYR A 21 4.57 -0.86 -5.69
C TYR A 21 4.29 -0.80 -7.19
N LYS A 22 5.30 -0.53 -8.02
CA LYS A 22 5.18 -0.51 -9.49
C LYS A 22 4.70 -1.83 -10.07
N GLU A 23 4.92 -2.95 -9.38
CA GLU A 23 4.50 -4.30 -9.77
C GLU A 23 3.14 -4.70 -9.14
N GLY A 24 2.47 -3.77 -8.46
CA GLY A 24 1.13 -3.99 -7.89
C GLY A 24 1.12 -4.72 -6.54
N TYR A 25 2.25 -4.80 -5.83
CA TYR A 25 2.32 -5.42 -4.51
C TYR A 25 1.84 -4.50 -3.39
N GLU A 26 1.22 -5.08 -2.37
CA GLU A 26 0.84 -4.34 -1.16
C GLU A 26 2.09 -4.13 -0.28
N VAL A 27 2.49 -2.88 -0.11
CA VAL A 27 3.69 -2.50 0.67
C VAL A 27 3.32 -2.07 2.09
N PHE A 28 4.05 -2.65 3.05
CA PHE A 28 3.98 -2.35 4.47
C PHE A 28 5.36 -1.92 4.94
N ILE A 29 5.44 -0.88 5.79
CA ILE A 29 6.72 -0.32 6.22
C ILE A 29 6.78 -0.17 7.72
N ILE A 30 7.87 -0.65 8.33
CA ILE A 30 8.25 -0.34 9.71
C ILE A 30 9.48 0.54 9.67
N ASP A 31 9.38 1.75 10.23
CA ASP A 31 10.49 2.70 10.28
C ASP A 31 10.33 3.64 11.47
N ASN A 32 11.39 3.87 12.23
CA ASN A 32 11.35 4.78 13.37
C ASN A 32 11.65 6.24 13.00
N PHE A 33 11.97 6.52 11.73
CA PHE A 33 12.41 7.81 11.20
C PHE A 33 13.69 8.36 11.86
N SER A 34 14.56 7.47 12.35
CA SER A 34 15.90 7.86 12.83
C SER A 34 16.74 8.50 11.72
N THR A 35 16.68 7.91 10.52
CA THR A 35 17.33 8.42 9.30
C THR A 35 16.40 8.46 8.09
N GLY A 36 15.31 7.69 8.11
CA GLY A 36 14.31 7.67 7.04
C GLY A 36 13.48 8.96 6.97
N LYS A 37 13.02 9.32 5.77
CA LYS A 37 12.21 10.52 5.53
C LYS A 37 10.89 10.14 4.87
N LYS A 38 9.77 10.65 5.42
CA LYS A 38 8.43 10.37 4.86
C LYS A 38 8.30 10.77 3.39
N GLU A 39 8.96 11.86 2.99
CA GLU A 39 8.97 12.37 1.61
C GLU A 39 9.60 11.39 0.60
N ASN A 40 10.34 10.37 1.05
CA ASN A 40 10.94 9.38 0.15
C ASN A 40 9.90 8.46 -0.51
N ILE A 41 8.65 8.42 -0.02
CA ILE A 41 7.58 7.60 -0.58
C ILE A 41 6.36 8.46 -0.87
N SER A 42 5.89 8.43 -2.11
CA SER A 42 4.74 9.23 -2.58
C SER A 42 3.46 8.41 -2.81
N PHE A 43 3.56 7.09 -2.87
CA PHE A 43 2.42 6.20 -3.15
C PHE A 43 1.70 5.74 -1.87
N LYS A 44 0.45 5.28 -2.00
CA LYS A 44 -0.34 4.77 -0.86
C LYS A 44 0.21 3.43 -0.36
N HIS A 45 0.55 3.37 0.92
CA HIS A 45 1.09 2.18 1.60
C HIS A 45 0.69 2.19 3.07
N LYS A 46 0.91 1.07 3.77
CA LYS A 46 0.74 1.00 5.23
C LYS A 46 2.07 1.24 5.91
N ASN A 47 2.10 2.10 6.92
CA ASN A 47 3.33 2.43 7.63
C ASN A 47 3.12 2.39 9.14
N TYR A 48 4.17 2.02 9.86
CA TYR A 48 4.19 1.92 11.31
C TYR A 48 5.45 2.61 11.83
N LYS A 49 5.26 3.66 12.62
CA LYS A 49 6.35 4.35 13.30
C LYS A 49 6.81 3.52 14.50
N LEU A 50 7.62 2.51 14.24
CA LEU A 50 8.17 1.61 15.25
C LEU A 50 9.64 1.33 14.97
N SER A 51 10.38 1.14 16.05
CA SER A 51 11.71 0.54 16.04
C SER A 51 11.59 -0.97 15.81
N VAL A 52 12.53 -1.57 15.09
CA VAL A 52 12.46 -3.01 14.74
C VAL A 52 12.71 -3.93 15.94
N GLU A 53 13.33 -3.41 16.99
CA GLU A 53 13.55 -4.08 18.28
C GLU A 53 12.32 -3.99 19.22
N ASP A 54 11.30 -3.20 18.87
CA ASP A 54 10.09 -3.06 19.69
C ASP A 54 9.23 -4.34 19.60
N PRO A 55 8.88 -4.98 20.74
CA PRO A 55 7.98 -6.13 20.76
C PRO A 55 6.62 -5.88 20.11
N LYS A 56 6.17 -4.62 20.02
CA LYS A 56 4.93 -4.23 19.33
C LYS A 56 4.92 -4.56 17.83
N CYS A 57 6.08 -4.80 17.21
CA CYS A 57 6.13 -5.30 15.85
C CYS A 57 5.28 -6.58 15.69
N GLU A 58 5.15 -7.41 16.72
CA GLU A 58 4.31 -8.60 16.69
C GLU A 58 2.84 -8.32 16.33
N GLU A 59 2.29 -7.19 16.78
CA GLU A 59 0.88 -6.84 16.50
C GLU A 59 0.63 -6.61 15.00
N ILE A 60 1.66 -6.19 14.27
CA ILE A 60 1.62 -6.04 12.81
C ILE A 60 1.56 -7.43 12.16
N PHE A 61 2.40 -8.36 12.58
CA PHE A 61 2.41 -9.74 12.08
C PHE A 61 1.14 -10.52 12.47
N LYS A 62 0.50 -10.21 13.60
CA LYS A 62 -0.83 -10.75 13.95
C LYS A 62 -1.93 -10.25 13.02
N SER A 63 -1.84 -8.97 12.64
CA SER A 63 -2.86 -8.31 11.83
C SER A 63 -2.76 -8.67 10.34
N TYR A 64 -1.57 -9.03 9.87
CA TYR A 64 -1.29 -9.26 8.46
C TYR A 64 -0.39 -10.47 8.25
N HIS A 65 -0.78 -11.33 7.31
CA HIS A 65 0.10 -12.37 6.79
C HIS A 65 0.97 -11.80 5.66
N PHE A 66 2.29 -11.86 5.81
CA PHE A 66 3.28 -11.36 4.86
C PHE A 66 3.87 -12.50 4.05
N ASP A 67 3.97 -12.33 2.73
CA ASP A 67 4.66 -13.29 1.87
C ASP A 67 6.18 -13.10 1.96
N VAL A 68 6.63 -11.84 2.01
CA VAL A 68 8.05 -11.47 1.99
C VAL A 68 8.33 -10.41 3.06
N VAL A 69 9.43 -10.57 3.77
CA VAL A 69 9.99 -9.54 4.65
C VAL A 69 11.36 -9.14 4.13
N VAL A 70 11.53 -7.86 3.81
CA VAL A 70 12.81 -7.26 3.43
C VAL A 70 13.31 -6.43 4.62
N HIS A 71 14.36 -6.92 5.28
CA HIS A 71 14.91 -6.31 6.48
C HIS A 71 16.09 -5.39 6.14
N LEU A 72 15.82 -4.08 6.06
CA LEU A 72 16.81 -3.04 5.75
C LEU A 72 17.04 -2.07 6.91
N ALA A 73 16.16 -2.04 7.91
CA ALA A 73 16.32 -1.20 9.09
C ALA A 73 17.63 -1.54 9.80
N ALA A 74 18.51 -0.55 9.90
CA ALA A 74 19.80 -0.68 10.53
C ALA A 74 20.35 0.69 10.94
N GLN A 75 21.19 0.69 11.96
CA GLN A 75 22.24 1.68 12.07
C GLN A 75 23.28 1.32 11.00
N VAL A 76 23.55 2.24 10.06
CA VAL A 76 24.40 1.98 8.88
C VAL A 76 25.79 2.63 8.92
N SER A 77 26.07 3.44 9.93
CA SER A 77 27.26 4.27 10.01
C SER A 77 28.36 3.57 10.81
N VAL A 78 29.40 3.13 10.09
CA VAL A 78 30.60 2.46 10.66
C VAL A 78 31.24 3.32 11.75
N ALA A 79 31.39 4.63 11.52
CA ALA A 79 31.97 5.55 12.49
C ALA A 79 31.14 5.62 13.79
N LYS A 80 29.82 5.75 13.66
CA LYS A 80 28.93 5.81 14.83
C LYS A 80 28.83 4.46 15.54
N SER A 81 29.01 3.32 14.86
CA SER A 81 29.10 2.00 15.51
C SER A 81 30.32 1.88 16.45
N ILE A 82 31.42 2.57 16.14
CA ILE A 82 32.62 2.60 17.00
C ILE A 82 32.40 3.51 18.21
N VAL A 83 31.73 4.65 18.01
CA VAL A 83 31.46 5.62 19.08
C VAL A 83 30.36 5.14 20.03
N ASN A 84 29.30 4.51 19.49
CA ASN A 84 28.15 4.01 20.25
C ASN A 84 27.78 2.58 19.82
N PRO A 85 28.59 1.56 20.16
CA PRO A 85 28.35 0.18 19.75
C PRO A 85 27.07 -0.42 20.34
N ARG A 86 26.56 0.13 21.45
CA ARG A 86 25.31 -0.35 22.05
C ARG A 86 24.10 -0.04 21.15
N GLU A 87 24.01 1.18 20.65
CA GLU A 87 22.93 1.60 19.74
C GLU A 87 22.99 0.81 18.42
N ASP A 88 24.20 0.53 17.92
CA ASP A 88 24.41 -0.34 16.77
C ASP A 88 23.85 -1.76 17.00
N ILE A 89 24.18 -2.40 18.12
CA ILE A 89 23.69 -3.75 18.46
C ILE A 89 22.18 -3.77 18.74
N GLU A 90 21.63 -2.76 19.41
CA GLU A 90 20.18 -2.66 19.67
C GLU A 90 19.41 -2.61 18.34
N ALA A 91 19.82 -1.79 17.38
CA ALA A 91 19.17 -1.71 16.07
C ALA A 91 19.45 -2.93 15.18
N ASN A 92 20.73 -3.32 15.04
CA ASN A 92 21.15 -4.27 14.00
C ASN A 92 21.02 -5.73 14.42
N VAL A 93 21.22 -6.05 15.71
CA VAL A 93 21.16 -7.43 16.20
C VAL A 93 19.84 -7.70 16.91
N VAL A 94 19.46 -6.91 17.90
CA VAL A 94 18.19 -7.13 18.63
C VAL A 94 17.00 -6.91 17.69
N GLY A 95 17.04 -5.86 16.86
CA GLY A 95 16.06 -5.62 15.81
C GLY A 95 15.94 -6.77 14.81
N LEU A 96 17.07 -7.30 14.32
CA LEU A 96 17.06 -8.47 13.44
C LEU A 96 16.42 -9.69 14.12
N VAL A 97 16.87 -10.04 15.34
CA VAL A 97 16.39 -11.21 16.08
C VAL A 97 14.87 -11.12 16.29
N ASN A 98 14.35 -9.95 16.61
CA ASN A 98 12.91 -9.73 16.74
C ASN A 98 12.20 -10.02 15.40
N ILE A 99 12.62 -9.37 14.32
CA ILE A 99 11.92 -9.47 13.03
C ILE A 99 12.07 -10.87 12.41
N ILE A 100 13.22 -11.54 12.49
CA ILE A 100 13.39 -12.90 11.95
C ILE A 100 12.59 -13.93 12.76
N THR A 101 12.52 -13.79 14.08
CA THR A 101 11.69 -14.64 14.96
C THR A 101 10.21 -14.46 14.65
N LEU A 102 9.75 -13.22 14.47
CA LEU A 102 8.37 -12.95 14.06
C LEU A 102 8.07 -13.48 12.66
N SER A 103 9.01 -13.32 11.73
CA SER A 103 8.85 -13.82 10.35
C SER A 103 8.69 -15.34 10.33
N GLN A 104 9.51 -16.06 11.11
CA GLN A 104 9.39 -17.50 11.27
C GLN A 104 8.08 -17.90 11.96
N LYS A 105 7.73 -17.25 13.08
CA LYS A 105 6.52 -17.53 13.87
C LYS A 105 5.23 -17.39 13.06
N TYR A 106 5.17 -16.40 12.17
CA TYR A 106 4.01 -16.09 11.34
C TYR A 106 4.11 -16.63 9.90
N GLN A 107 5.04 -17.55 9.66
CA GLN A 107 5.19 -18.31 8.41
C GLN A 107 5.37 -17.42 7.17
N VAL A 108 6.22 -16.40 7.27
CA VAL A 108 6.68 -15.64 6.11
C VAL A 108 7.40 -16.59 5.15
N LYS A 109 7.11 -16.50 3.86
CA LYS A 109 7.67 -17.44 2.86
C LYS A 109 9.14 -17.17 2.59
N LYS A 110 9.54 -15.90 2.54
CA LYS A 110 10.92 -15.51 2.26
C LYS A 110 11.36 -14.29 3.07
N PHE A 111 12.52 -14.43 3.71
CA PHE A 111 13.18 -13.36 4.46
C PHE A 111 14.42 -12.87 3.74
N ILE A 112 14.50 -11.58 3.43
CA ILE A 112 15.64 -10.97 2.74
C ILE A 112 16.35 -10.02 3.71
N PHE A 113 17.63 -10.29 3.97
CA PHE A 113 18.47 -9.52 4.88
C PHE A 113 19.50 -8.68 4.12
N ALA A 114 19.57 -7.39 4.42
CA ALA A 114 20.62 -6.51 3.93
C ALA A 114 21.89 -6.59 4.80
N SER A 115 22.88 -7.32 4.29
CA SER A 115 24.24 -7.37 4.81
C SER A 115 25.15 -6.35 4.08
N SER A 116 26.47 -6.45 4.25
CA SER A 116 27.43 -5.47 3.74
C SER A 116 28.78 -6.10 3.42
N ALA A 117 29.49 -5.54 2.44
CA ALA A 117 30.90 -5.82 2.20
C ALA A 117 31.80 -5.62 3.43
N ALA A 118 31.36 -4.86 4.44
CA ALA A 118 32.10 -4.64 5.69
C ALA A 118 32.41 -5.93 6.48
N VAL A 119 31.71 -7.05 6.20
CA VAL A 119 31.98 -8.37 6.79
C VAL A 119 33.35 -8.92 6.40
N TYR A 120 33.85 -8.60 5.19
CA TYR A 120 35.14 -9.09 4.71
C TYR A 120 36.33 -8.44 5.41
N GLY A 121 36.18 -7.20 5.87
CA GLY A 121 37.28 -6.43 6.44
C GLY A 121 38.41 -6.18 5.43
N VAL A 122 39.66 -6.27 5.89
CA VAL A 122 40.84 -6.11 5.02
C VAL A 122 41.20 -7.47 4.41
N ASN A 123 41.02 -7.60 3.11
CA ASN A 123 41.38 -8.78 2.34
C ASN A 123 42.09 -8.37 1.04
N GLU A 124 43.16 -9.09 0.70
CA GLU A 124 43.98 -8.83 -0.49
C GLU A 124 43.47 -9.58 -1.73
N VAL A 125 42.60 -10.59 -1.54
CA VAL A 125 41.99 -11.35 -2.62
C VAL A 125 40.84 -10.55 -3.22
N ILE A 126 41.01 -10.11 -4.47
CA ILE A 126 40.01 -9.38 -5.24
C ILE A 126 39.81 -10.03 -6.62
N PRO A 127 38.58 -10.15 -7.14
CA PRO A 127 37.31 -9.78 -6.48
C PRO A 127 36.92 -10.76 -5.36
N LEU A 128 36.32 -10.23 -4.29
CA LEU A 128 35.89 -10.98 -3.11
C LEU A 128 34.71 -11.89 -3.44
N LYS A 129 34.84 -13.19 -3.17
CA LYS A 129 33.76 -14.17 -3.31
C LYS A 129 33.03 -14.37 -1.99
N GLU A 130 31.84 -14.98 -2.05
CA GLU A 130 31.01 -15.22 -0.87
C GLU A 130 31.65 -16.16 0.16
N ASP A 131 32.52 -17.07 -0.29
CA ASP A 131 33.28 -18.06 0.50
C ASP A 131 34.61 -17.54 1.08
N GLU A 132 34.95 -16.27 0.81
CA GLU A 132 36.13 -15.62 1.40
C GLU A 132 36.03 -15.48 2.92
N ILE A 133 37.20 -15.36 3.56
CA ILE A 133 37.30 -15.27 5.02
C ILE A 133 36.58 -14.00 5.52
N ILE A 134 35.67 -14.20 6.47
CA ILE A 134 34.96 -13.13 7.16
C ILE A 134 35.82 -12.61 8.32
N LYS A 135 36.21 -11.34 8.26
CA LYS A 135 37.06 -10.70 9.26
C LYS A 135 36.71 -9.22 9.45
N PRO A 136 35.50 -8.91 9.93
CA PRO A 136 35.06 -7.52 10.07
C PRO A 136 35.97 -6.75 11.03
N ILE A 137 36.28 -5.50 10.66
CA ILE A 137 37.15 -4.60 11.43
C ILE A 137 36.38 -3.53 12.21
N SER A 138 35.05 -3.58 12.18
CA SER A 138 34.17 -2.60 12.83
C SER A 138 32.97 -3.28 13.52
N PRO A 139 32.39 -2.66 14.57
CA PRO A 139 31.17 -3.16 15.21
C PRO A 139 30.01 -3.32 14.22
N TYR A 140 29.82 -2.36 13.31
CA TYR A 140 28.85 -2.48 12.23
C TYR A 140 29.06 -3.75 11.38
N GLY A 141 30.29 -4.01 10.91
CA GLY A 141 30.61 -5.21 10.14
C GLY A 141 30.36 -6.50 10.94
N ILE A 142 30.68 -6.50 12.25
CA ILE A 142 30.37 -7.61 13.15
C ILE A 142 28.86 -7.83 13.26
N SER A 143 28.06 -6.77 13.41
CA SER A 143 26.61 -6.86 13.53
C SER A 143 25.96 -7.47 12.27
N LYS A 144 26.45 -7.11 11.07
CA LYS A 144 25.99 -7.67 9.81
C LYS A 144 26.37 -9.13 9.63
N TRP A 145 27.60 -9.50 10.01
CA TRP A 145 28.01 -10.91 10.02
C TRP A 145 27.18 -11.75 11.00
N ILE A 146 26.96 -11.26 12.23
CA ILE A 146 26.05 -11.91 13.19
C ILE A 146 24.67 -12.14 12.55
N GLY A 147 24.17 -11.17 11.78
CA GLY A 147 22.89 -11.31 11.11
C GLY A 147 22.84 -12.41 10.05
N GLU A 148 23.92 -12.59 9.28
CA GLU A 148 24.08 -13.72 8.36
C GLU A 148 24.07 -15.06 9.10
N GLU A 149 24.77 -15.14 10.24
CA GLU A 149 24.79 -16.35 11.08
C GLU A 149 23.41 -16.68 11.66
N TYR A 150 22.63 -15.67 12.07
CA TYR A 150 21.25 -15.86 12.50
C TYR A 150 20.37 -16.40 11.37
N CYS A 151 20.50 -15.85 10.16
CA CYS A 151 19.77 -16.34 8.99
C CYS A 151 20.10 -17.81 8.68
N ASN A 152 21.39 -18.15 8.65
CA ASN A 152 21.86 -19.53 8.47
C ASN A 152 21.35 -20.47 9.57
N LYS A 153 21.39 -20.03 10.83
CA LYS A 153 20.93 -20.83 11.97
C LYS A 153 19.41 -21.04 11.95
N TRP A 154 18.64 -20.06 11.49
CA TRP A 154 17.19 -20.20 11.35
C TRP A 154 16.82 -21.19 10.24
N LYS A 155 17.60 -21.26 9.16
CA LYS A 155 17.46 -22.33 8.19
C LYS A 155 17.72 -23.71 8.83
N GLU A 156 18.80 -23.86 9.58
CA GLU A 156 19.15 -25.15 10.24
C GLU A 156 18.09 -25.62 11.25
N ILE A 157 17.56 -24.72 12.09
CA ILE A 157 16.65 -25.09 13.18
C ILE A 157 15.19 -25.16 12.72
N HIS A 158 14.78 -24.31 11.79
CA HIS A 158 13.37 -24.11 11.42
C HIS A 158 13.06 -24.34 9.93
N ASP A 159 14.04 -24.72 9.11
CA ASP A 159 13.94 -24.75 7.65
C ASP A 159 13.43 -23.42 7.06
N PHE A 160 13.76 -22.31 7.72
CA PHE A 160 13.28 -20.98 7.35
C PHE A 160 14.16 -20.38 6.24
N GLU A 161 13.59 -20.24 5.04
CA GLU A 161 14.28 -19.72 3.86
C GLU A 161 14.65 -18.23 4.03
N SER A 162 15.93 -17.94 3.84
CA SER A 162 16.44 -16.58 3.89
C SER A 162 17.50 -16.32 2.83
N VAL A 163 17.56 -15.07 2.36
CA VAL A 163 18.57 -14.57 1.41
C VAL A 163 19.29 -13.40 2.06
N CYS A 164 20.62 -13.48 2.13
CA CYS A 164 21.46 -12.40 2.64
C CYS A 164 22.22 -11.76 1.47
N PHE A 165 21.97 -10.47 1.24
CA PHE A 165 22.71 -9.71 0.24
C PHE A 165 23.80 -8.86 0.89
N ARG A 166 25.06 -9.12 0.56
CA ARG A 166 26.20 -8.28 0.90
C ARG A 166 26.32 -7.17 -0.14
N PHE A 167 25.82 -5.99 0.19
CA PHE A 167 25.94 -4.84 -0.71
C PHE A 167 27.38 -4.32 -0.78
N SER A 168 27.83 -3.98 -1.99
CA SER A 168 28.98 -3.09 -2.19
C SER A 168 28.60 -1.63 -1.86
N ASN A 169 29.26 -0.63 -2.46
CA ASN A 169 28.98 0.77 -2.17
C ASN A 169 27.75 1.26 -2.93
N VAL A 170 26.57 1.13 -2.31
CA VAL A 170 25.31 1.60 -2.89
C VAL A 170 25.26 3.13 -2.96
N TYR A 171 24.88 3.67 -4.12
CA TYR A 171 24.71 5.10 -4.33
C TYR A 171 23.48 5.40 -5.22
N GLY A 172 22.95 6.61 -5.13
CA GLY A 172 21.77 7.00 -5.91
C GLY A 172 20.92 8.10 -5.29
N PRO A 173 19.80 8.46 -5.95
CA PRO A 173 18.80 9.38 -5.43
C PRO A 173 18.32 9.03 -4.01
N ARG A 174 18.01 10.03 -3.18
CA ARG A 174 17.54 9.87 -1.78
C ARG A 174 18.58 9.38 -0.77
N GLN A 175 19.84 9.24 -1.15
CA GLN A 175 20.92 9.01 -0.19
C GLN A 175 21.04 10.23 0.73
N ASN A 176 21.17 10.00 2.04
CA ASN A 176 21.24 11.10 3.02
C ASN A 176 22.62 11.79 2.97
N ASN A 177 22.60 13.11 3.16
CA ASN A 177 23.79 13.98 3.09
C ASN A 177 24.30 14.46 4.46
N ASP A 178 23.77 13.94 5.58
CA ASP A 178 23.99 14.49 6.93
C ASP A 178 25.41 14.19 7.51
N GLY A 179 26.45 14.21 6.67
CA GLY A 179 27.86 14.00 7.04
C GLY A 179 28.26 12.54 7.25
N GLU A 180 27.29 11.64 7.41
CA GLU A 180 27.46 10.18 7.55
C GLU A 180 27.06 9.40 6.27
N GLY A 181 26.76 10.11 5.18
CA GLY A 181 26.38 9.56 3.89
C GLY A 181 27.53 8.89 3.13
N GLY A 182 27.20 8.15 2.06
CA GLY A 182 28.20 7.59 1.15
C GLY A 182 29.03 8.70 0.48
N VAL A 183 30.26 8.39 0.07
CA VAL A 183 31.20 9.38 -0.51
C VAL A 183 30.58 10.21 -1.65
N ILE A 184 29.78 9.58 -2.51
CA ILE A 184 29.08 10.23 -3.63
C ILE A 184 28.08 11.28 -3.12
N SER A 185 27.25 10.95 -2.13
CA SER A 185 26.29 11.89 -1.54
C SER A 185 26.97 13.09 -0.86
N ILE A 186 28.09 12.86 -0.16
CA ILE A 186 28.87 13.93 0.48
C ILE A 186 29.49 14.85 -0.58
N PHE A 187 30.02 14.29 -1.67
CA PHE A 187 30.60 15.08 -2.74
C PHE A 187 29.53 15.91 -3.45
N LEU A 188 28.39 15.32 -3.81
CA LEU A 188 27.29 16.03 -4.44
C LEU A 188 26.76 17.17 -3.58
N ASP A 189 26.58 16.96 -2.28
CA ASP A 189 26.13 18.01 -1.35
C ASP A 189 27.08 19.22 -1.37
N ARG A 190 28.38 18.96 -1.34
CA ARG A 190 29.40 20.02 -1.40
C ARG A 190 29.46 20.72 -2.73
N ILE A 191 29.49 19.96 -3.83
CA ILE A 191 29.46 20.50 -5.19
C ILE A 191 28.29 21.45 -5.37
N ILE A 192 27.10 21.02 -4.95
CA ILE A 192 25.86 21.78 -5.12
C ILE A 192 25.82 23.03 -4.23
N ASN A 193 26.45 22.99 -3.07
CA ASN A 193 26.62 24.15 -2.19
C ASN A 193 27.84 25.03 -2.57
N ASN A 194 28.53 24.75 -3.69
CA ASN A 194 29.77 25.41 -4.11
C ASN A 194 30.89 25.36 -3.04
N GLU A 195 30.94 24.27 -2.26
CA GLU A 195 31.96 23.99 -1.28
C GLU A 195 33.04 23.03 -1.84
N PRO A 196 34.31 23.16 -1.42
CA PRO A 196 35.36 22.25 -1.86
C PRO A 196 35.14 20.83 -1.31
N ILE A 197 35.43 19.83 -2.14
CA ILE A 197 35.43 18.41 -1.73
C ILE A 197 36.63 18.14 -0.83
N ASP A 198 36.41 17.51 0.33
CA ASP A 198 37.51 16.96 1.12
C ASP A 198 37.81 15.53 0.69
N LEU A 199 38.99 15.32 0.12
CA LEU A 199 39.53 14.02 -0.23
C LEU A 199 40.49 13.54 0.85
N PHE A 200 40.25 12.37 1.44
CA PHE A 200 41.13 11.80 2.45
C PHE A 200 42.09 10.81 1.81
N GLY A 201 43.40 11.04 1.96
CA GLY A 201 44.44 10.27 1.28
C GLY A 201 44.80 10.84 -0.10
N ASP A 202 45.33 10.00 -0.98
CA ASP A 202 45.71 10.33 -2.36
C ASP A 202 44.55 10.22 -3.36
N GLY A 203 43.44 9.57 -2.97
CA GLY A 203 42.27 9.36 -3.80
C GLY A 203 42.31 8.09 -4.66
N GLU A 204 43.38 7.30 -4.54
CA GLU A 204 43.58 6.05 -5.30
C GLU A 204 42.99 4.82 -4.59
N GLN A 205 42.36 5.00 -3.42
CA GLN A 205 41.54 3.96 -2.83
C GLN A 205 40.35 3.64 -3.74
N THR A 206 40.08 2.35 -3.94
CA THR A 206 39.09 1.87 -4.90
C THR A 206 37.87 1.24 -4.23
N ARG A 207 36.70 1.43 -4.83
CA ARG A 207 35.43 0.86 -4.39
C ARG A 207 34.65 0.33 -5.59
N ASP A 208 33.86 -0.70 -5.34
CA ASP A 208 32.79 -1.18 -6.21
C ASP A 208 31.51 -0.40 -5.90
N PHE A 209 31.08 0.43 -6.83
CA PHE A 209 29.86 1.23 -6.71
C PHE A 209 28.70 0.56 -7.46
N ILE A 210 27.56 0.42 -6.79
CA ILE A 210 26.33 -0.13 -7.38
C ILE A 210 25.18 0.87 -7.26
N TYR A 211 24.44 1.05 -8.34
CA TYR A 211 23.32 1.98 -8.36
C TYR A 211 22.11 1.39 -7.59
N VAL A 212 21.40 2.24 -6.85
CA VAL A 212 20.34 1.79 -5.93
C VAL A 212 19.17 1.07 -6.61
N GLU A 213 18.86 1.39 -7.87
CA GLU A 213 17.79 0.71 -8.60
C GLU A 213 18.18 -0.73 -8.99
N ASP A 214 19.46 -0.99 -9.26
CA ASP A 214 19.97 -2.35 -9.48
C ASP A 214 19.82 -3.20 -8.21
N VAL A 215 20.06 -2.59 -7.05
CA VAL A 215 19.83 -3.23 -5.74
C VAL A 215 18.35 -3.55 -5.53
N ALA A 216 17.47 -2.61 -5.86
CA ALA A 216 16.04 -2.79 -5.74
C ALA A 216 15.51 -3.91 -6.65
N ASP A 217 16.03 -3.99 -7.88
CA ASP A 217 15.65 -5.04 -8.82
C ASP A 217 16.12 -6.43 -8.37
N ALA A 218 17.35 -6.56 -7.86
CA ALA A 218 17.84 -7.84 -7.32
C ALA A 218 16.97 -8.36 -6.18
N ILE A 219 16.63 -7.50 -5.21
CA ILE A 219 15.80 -7.88 -4.06
C ILE A 219 14.40 -8.28 -4.51
N PHE A 220 13.85 -7.55 -5.48
CA PHE A 220 12.56 -7.89 -6.07
C PHE A 220 12.59 -9.26 -6.76
N ARG A 221 13.60 -9.54 -7.59
CA ARG A 221 13.77 -10.85 -8.24
C ARG A 221 13.95 -11.97 -7.21
N ALA A 222 14.77 -11.75 -6.19
CA ALA A 222 15.05 -12.74 -5.15
C ALA A 222 13.81 -13.15 -4.36
N SER A 223 12.87 -12.21 -4.22
CA SER A 223 11.56 -12.45 -3.59
C SER A 223 10.66 -13.40 -4.37
N ASN A 224 10.89 -13.52 -5.68
CA ASN A 224 10.10 -14.34 -6.60
C ASN A 224 10.86 -15.59 -7.07
N SER A 225 12.09 -15.80 -6.62
CA SER A 225 12.91 -16.96 -6.95
C SER A 225 13.02 -17.93 -5.77
N ASN A 226 13.70 -19.06 -5.97
CA ASN A 226 13.96 -20.06 -4.93
C ASN A 226 15.39 -19.98 -4.38
N ILE A 227 16.12 -18.90 -4.65
CA ILE A 227 17.49 -18.75 -4.14
C ILE A 227 17.48 -18.62 -2.61
N GLU A 228 18.54 -19.11 -1.96
CA GLU A 228 18.73 -19.05 -0.51
C GLU A 228 20.21 -18.93 -0.15
N GLY A 229 20.51 -18.38 1.03
CA GLY A 229 21.87 -18.17 1.51
C GLY A 229 22.45 -16.81 1.13
N ILE A 230 23.77 -16.74 1.01
CA ILE A 230 24.53 -15.48 0.92
C ILE A 230 24.93 -15.18 -0.52
N TYR A 231 24.75 -13.92 -0.93
CA TYR A 231 25.09 -13.39 -2.26
C TYR A 231 25.73 -12.02 -2.15
N ASN A 232 26.78 -11.79 -2.94
CA ASN A 232 27.32 -10.46 -3.16
C ASN A 232 26.50 -9.70 -4.19
N LEU A 233 26.12 -8.47 -3.84
CA LEU A 233 25.39 -7.58 -4.73
C LEU A 233 26.26 -6.38 -5.07
N SER A 234 26.84 -6.44 -6.25
CA SER A 234 27.90 -5.55 -6.70
C SER A 234 27.92 -5.44 -8.22
N THR A 235 28.79 -4.58 -8.75
CA THR A 235 29.03 -4.49 -10.20
C THR A 235 30.25 -5.31 -10.64
N ASN A 236 31.12 -5.71 -9.71
CA ASN A 236 32.44 -6.31 -9.97
C ASN A 236 33.31 -5.36 -10.80
N THR A 237 33.27 -4.07 -10.45
CA THR A 237 34.09 -3.01 -11.05
C THR A 237 34.92 -2.31 -9.99
N GLU A 238 36.06 -1.76 -10.39
CA GLU A 238 37.02 -1.09 -9.51
C GLU A 238 37.19 0.38 -9.93
N TYR A 239 36.63 1.31 -9.15
CA TYR A 239 36.76 2.75 -9.39
C TYR A 239 37.47 3.44 -8.23
N SER A 240 38.47 4.27 -8.54
CA SER A 240 39.12 5.13 -7.54
C SER A 240 38.24 6.32 -7.18
N ILE A 241 38.50 6.92 -6.02
CA ILE A 241 37.79 8.15 -5.63
C ILE A 241 38.14 9.31 -6.57
N ASN A 242 39.38 9.37 -7.07
CA ASN A 242 39.77 10.33 -8.11
C ASN A 242 38.93 10.16 -9.39
N HIS A 243 38.66 8.92 -9.81
CA HIS A 243 37.78 8.66 -10.96
C HIS A 243 36.38 9.24 -10.75
N VAL A 244 35.79 9.03 -9.57
CA VAL A 244 34.46 9.60 -9.23
C VAL A 244 34.48 11.12 -9.27
N ILE A 245 35.52 11.76 -8.72
CA ILE A 245 35.67 13.22 -8.73
C ILE A 245 35.77 13.75 -10.17
N ASP A 246 36.57 13.11 -11.02
CA ASP A 246 36.74 13.54 -12.42
C ASP A 246 35.43 13.40 -13.21
N LYS A 247 34.64 12.35 -12.95
CA LYS A 247 33.30 12.21 -13.53
C LYS A 247 32.34 13.30 -13.05
N MET A 248 32.35 13.61 -11.77
CA MET A 248 31.54 14.72 -11.24
C MET A 248 31.95 16.08 -11.83
N LYS A 249 33.26 16.31 -12.07
CA LYS A 249 33.74 17.52 -12.77
C LYS A 249 33.20 17.62 -14.19
N ASN A 250 33.13 16.50 -14.91
CA ASN A 250 32.56 16.49 -16.26
C ASN A 250 31.05 16.82 -16.26
N ILE A 251 30.31 16.44 -15.21
CA ILE A 251 28.87 16.68 -15.10
C ILE A 251 28.56 18.11 -14.63
N HIS A 252 29.24 18.59 -13.58
CA HIS A 252 28.95 19.88 -12.94
C HIS A 252 29.78 21.05 -13.48
N GLY A 253 31.05 20.80 -13.82
CA GLY A 253 32.03 21.84 -14.15
C GLY A 253 33.20 21.89 -13.16
N ASP A 254 33.72 23.08 -12.90
CA ASP A 254 34.90 23.25 -12.03
C ASP A 254 34.58 22.91 -10.57
N ILE A 255 35.37 22.00 -9.98
CA ILE A 255 35.20 21.52 -8.60
C ILE A 255 36.55 21.62 -7.90
N GLN A 256 36.57 22.33 -6.76
CA GLN A 256 37.75 22.41 -5.90
C GLN A 256 37.87 21.18 -5.01
N THR A 257 39.09 20.62 -4.91
CA THR A 257 39.39 19.46 -4.07
C THR A 257 40.48 19.79 -3.06
N ASN A 258 40.20 19.54 -1.78
CA ASN A 258 41.12 19.68 -0.66
C ASN A 258 41.62 18.30 -0.21
N TYR A 259 42.92 18.07 -0.30
CA TYR A 259 43.54 16.83 0.17
C TYR A 259 43.77 16.90 1.69
N LYS A 260 43.28 15.87 2.40
CA LYS A 260 43.41 15.67 3.85
C LYS A 260 44.19 14.38 4.13
N SER A 261 44.73 14.28 5.34
CA SER A 261 45.38 13.05 5.80
C SER A 261 44.43 11.84 5.68
N GLY A 262 44.97 10.69 5.26
CA GLY A 262 44.22 9.45 5.17
C GLY A 262 43.54 9.06 6.48
N ARG A 263 42.44 8.31 6.38
CA ARG A 263 41.69 7.83 7.55
C ARG A 263 42.26 6.49 8.02
N VAL A 264 42.56 6.38 9.31
CA VAL A 264 43.00 5.12 9.92
C VAL A 264 41.87 4.11 9.84
N GLY A 265 42.14 2.93 9.26
CA GLY A 265 41.16 1.85 9.10
C GLY A 265 40.34 1.90 7.81
N ASP A 266 40.63 2.81 6.88
CA ASP A 266 39.99 2.82 5.56
C ASP A 266 40.57 1.70 4.68
N ILE A 267 39.70 0.93 4.04
CA ILE A 267 40.11 -0.19 3.18
C ILE A 267 40.66 0.39 1.88
N TYR A 268 41.82 -0.08 1.40
CA TYR A 268 42.42 0.49 0.19
C TYR A 268 41.71 0.01 -1.08
N LYS A 269 41.40 -1.29 -1.20
CA LYS A 269 40.66 -1.88 -2.34
C LYS A 269 39.46 -2.70 -1.86
N SER A 270 38.32 -2.53 -2.52
CA SER A 270 37.11 -3.32 -2.23
C SER A 270 36.32 -3.56 -3.51
N VAL A 271 36.39 -4.80 -4.01
CA VAL A 271 35.68 -5.26 -5.22
C VAL A 271 35.06 -6.62 -4.91
N LEU A 272 33.78 -6.78 -5.23
CA LEU A 272 33.01 -7.99 -4.93
C LEU A 272 32.68 -8.72 -6.22
N SER A 273 32.81 -10.05 -6.21
CA SER A 273 32.35 -10.91 -7.30
C SER A 273 30.83 -11.04 -7.23
N ASN A 274 30.12 -10.67 -8.29
CA ASN A 274 28.67 -10.87 -8.44
C ASN A 274 28.32 -12.10 -9.28
N GLN A 275 29.26 -13.03 -9.49
CA GLN A 275 29.06 -14.19 -10.36
C GLN A 275 27.93 -15.10 -9.86
N LYS A 276 27.89 -15.37 -8.55
CA LYS A 276 26.88 -16.26 -7.95
C LYS A 276 25.46 -15.73 -8.13
N VAL A 277 25.23 -14.44 -7.88
CA VAL A 277 23.90 -13.83 -8.05
C VAL A 277 23.50 -13.77 -9.53
N LYS A 278 24.45 -13.57 -10.45
CA LYS A 278 24.17 -13.61 -11.90
C LYS A 278 23.67 -14.98 -12.34
N ASP A 279 24.37 -16.03 -11.93
CA ASP A 279 24.08 -17.39 -12.35
C ASP A 279 22.77 -17.93 -11.76
N GLU A 280 22.47 -17.60 -10.50
CA GLU A 280 21.32 -18.17 -9.79
C GLU A 280 20.05 -17.31 -9.84
N LEU A 281 20.17 -15.99 -10.00
CA LEU A 281 19.03 -15.07 -9.98
C LEU A 281 18.65 -14.52 -11.37
N ASP A 282 19.44 -14.83 -12.40
CA ASP A 282 19.31 -14.20 -13.73
C ASP A 282 19.23 -12.67 -13.62
N TRP A 283 20.14 -12.11 -12.82
CA TRP A 283 20.23 -10.68 -12.54
C TRP A 283 21.60 -10.17 -12.94
N SER A 284 21.66 -8.99 -13.56
CA SER A 284 22.91 -8.28 -13.83
C SER A 284 22.70 -6.79 -13.62
N PRO A 285 23.74 -6.05 -13.18
CA PRO A 285 23.64 -4.60 -13.02
C PRO A 285 23.34 -3.96 -14.39
N MET A 286 22.32 -3.11 -14.43
CA MET A 286 21.86 -2.43 -15.63
C MET A 286 22.55 -1.09 -15.82
N TYR A 287 22.97 -0.45 -14.72
CA TYR A 287 23.55 0.89 -14.74
C TYR A 287 25.06 0.85 -14.52
N ASP A 288 25.80 1.57 -15.36
CA ASP A 288 27.21 1.86 -15.09
C ASP A 288 27.37 3.05 -14.13
N LEU A 289 28.61 3.33 -13.72
CA LEU A 289 28.91 4.42 -12.80
C LEU A 289 28.56 5.80 -13.40
N ASP A 290 28.78 5.99 -14.69
CA ASP A 290 28.61 7.28 -15.35
C ASP A 290 27.12 7.67 -15.40
N GLU A 291 26.28 6.76 -15.88
CA GLU A 291 24.83 6.96 -15.96
C GLU A 291 24.22 7.15 -14.56
N GLY A 292 24.62 6.31 -13.59
CA GLY A 292 24.10 6.43 -12.24
C GLY A 292 24.50 7.74 -11.56
N LEU A 293 25.73 8.24 -11.78
CA LEU A 293 26.19 9.54 -11.26
C LEU A 293 25.38 10.69 -11.87
N GLU A 294 25.15 10.67 -13.18
CA GLU A 294 24.36 11.69 -13.87
C GLU A 294 22.92 11.74 -13.34
N ARG A 295 22.27 10.58 -13.19
CA ARG A 295 20.93 10.48 -12.60
C ARG A 295 20.88 11.00 -11.16
N THR A 296 21.88 10.64 -10.36
CA THR A 296 21.97 11.09 -8.96
C THR A 296 22.16 12.61 -8.88
N TYR A 297 23.02 13.18 -9.72
CA TYR A 297 23.25 14.62 -9.81
C TYR A 297 21.96 15.36 -10.21
N ASN A 298 21.31 14.94 -11.30
CA ASN A 298 20.08 15.55 -11.81
C ASN A 298 18.95 15.52 -10.77
N TRP A 299 18.81 14.41 -10.05
CA TRP A 299 17.86 14.31 -8.94
C TRP A 299 18.17 15.33 -7.84
N THR A 300 19.44 15.49 -7.46
CA THR A 300 19.83 16.36 -6.35
C THR A 300 19.59 17.83 -6.67
N ILE A 301 19.93 18.28 -7.89
CA ILE A 301 19.66 19.65 -8.36
C ILE A 301 18.15 19.95 -8.38
N THR A 302 17.35 19.04 -8.93
CA THR A 302 15.88 19.21 -9.01
C THR A 302 15.24 19.35 -7.63
N ASN A 303 15.73 18.57 -6.66
CA ASN A 303 15.19 18.55 -5.31
C ASN A 303 15.61 19.78 -4.48
N GLN A 304 16.79 20.34 -4.75
CA GLN A 304 17.23 21.60 -4.13
C GLN A 304 16.39 22.80 -4.62
N ALA A 305 16.13 22.91 -5.93
CA ALA A 305 15.26 23.95 -6.48
C ALA A 305 13.84 23.93 -5.86
N SER A 306 13.35 22.72 -5.57
CA SER A 306 12.08 22.52 -4.88
C SER A 306 12.12 22.95 -3.40
N LYS A 307 13.25 22.75 -2.71
CA LYS A 307 13.47 23.19 -1.32
C LYS A 307 13.65 24.70 -1.19
N GLU A 308 14.41 25.35 -2.08
CA GLU A 308 14.59 26.81 -2.07
C GLU A 308 13.27 27.57 -2.27
N SER A 309 12.35 26.99 -3.05
CA SER A 309 10.98 27.51 -3.22
C SER A 309 10.09 27.36 -1.98
N ALA A 310 10.41 26.42 -1.07
CA ALA A 310 9.65 26.13 0.15
C ALA A 310 10.21 26.82 1.42
N VAL A 311 11.49 27.22 1.41
CA VAL A 311 12.22 27.76 2.59
C VAL A 311 11.90 29.24 2.89
N THR A 312 11.11 29.92 2.05
CA THR A 312 10.76 31.34 2.28
C THR A 312 9.89 31.60 3.53
N ILE A 313 9.46 30.56 4.28
CA ILE A 313 8.62 30.71 5.47
C ILE A 313 9.13 29.86 6.64
N THR A 314 10.24 30.22 7.29
CA THR A 314 10.36 30.19 8.77
C THR A 314 11.72 30.71 9.27
N PRO A 315 11.78 31.57 10.30
CA PRO A 315 13.04 31.93 10.94
C PRO A 315 13.46 30.91 12.01
N SER A 316 14.71 30.44 11.91
CA SER A 316 15.41 29.62 12.89
C SER A 316 15.66 30.38 14.21
N LYS A 317 15.23 29.80 15.34
CA LYS A 317 15.48 30.35 16.69
C LYS A 317 16.96 30.17 17.07
N SER A 318 17.62 31.27 17.46
CA SER A 318 19.08 31.32 17.65
C SER A 318 19.58 30.53 18.88
N LYS A 319 20.78 29.95 18.73
CA LYS A 319 21.55 29.21 19.75
C LYS A 319 21.93 30.05 20.99
N THR A 320 21.74 31.37 20.98
CA THR A 320 22.22 32.31 21.99
C THR A 320 21.50 32.19 23.34
N THR A 321 20.24 31.74 23.36
CA THR A 321 19.44 31.62 24.59
C THR A 321 19.82 30.42 25.47
N VAL A 322 20.50 29.42 24.92
CA VAL A 322 20.83 28.17 25.65
C VAL A 322 22.04 28.34 26.58
N ILE A 323 23.02 29.15 26.17
CA ILE A 323 24.25 29.36 26.96
C ILE A 323 23.96 30.22 28.20
N TYR A 324 23.14 31.27 28.05
CA TYR A 324 22.82 32.20 29.13
C TYR A 324 22.15 31.52 30.34
N LYS A 325 21.21 30.60 30.08
CA LYS A 325 20.53 29.82 31.14
C LYS A 325 21.46 28.91 31.94
N LYS A 326 22.62 28.53 31.40
CA LYS A 326 23.58 27.64 32.07
C LYS A 326 24.51 28.40 33.03
N ILE A 327 24.79 29.67 32.75
CA ILE A 327 25.73 30.50 33.52
C ILE A 327 25.01 31.33 34.60
N GLN A 328 23.73 31.67 34.39
CA GLN A 328 22.92 32.49 35.30
C GLN A 328 23.04 32.12 36.81
N PRO A 329 22.94 30.84 37.22
CA PRO A 329 23.02 30.47 38.64
C PRO A 329 24.34 30.82 39.32
N TYR A 330 25.45 30.83 38.57
CA TYR A 330 26.78 31.13 39.12
C TYR A 330 26.97 32.63 39.34
N ILE A 331 26.41 33.45 38.45
CA ILE A 331 26.43 34.91 38.57
C ILE A 331 25.59 35.34 39.77
N GLU A 332 24.38 34.78 39.91
CA GLU A 332 23.48 35.07 41.03
C GLU A 332 24.11 34.67 42.38
N ASN A 333 24.78 33.51 42.44
CA ASN A 333 25.50 33.05 43.63
C ASN A 333 26.63 34.03 44.04
N LEU A 334 27.45 34.47 43.08
CA LEU A 334 28.53 35.45 43.32
C LEU A 334 28.02 36.83 43.74
N LEU A 335 26.89 37.29 43.20
CA LEU A 335 26.28 38.56 43.60
C LEU A 335 25.79 38.51 45.04
N VAL A 336 25.08 37.44 45.42
CA VAL A 336 24.60 37.27 46.81
C VAL A 336 25.79 37.14 47.77
N PHE A 337 26.83 36.41 47.40
CA PHE A 337 28.07 36.34 48.19
C PHE A 337 28.72 37.70 48.41
N SER A 338 28.85 38.50 47.35
CA SER A 338 29.49 39.82 47.42
C SER A 338 28.75 40.76 48.37
N PHE A 339 27.42 40.72 48.34
CA PHE A 339 26.57 41.50 49.25
C PHE A 339 26.77 41.07 50.71
N ILE A 340 26.81 39.77 50.98
CA ILE A 340 26.99 39.23 52.33
C ILE A 340 28.39 39.51 52.87
N SER A 341 29.42 39.34 52.03
CA SER A 341 30.81 39.66 52.37
C SER A 341 30.97 41.13 52.75
N TRP A 342 30.37 42.05 51.97
CA TRP A 342 30.37 43.48 52.28
C TRP A 342 29.71 43.78 53.63
N LEU A 343 28.58 43.16 53.92
CA LEU A 343 27.81 43.36 55.14
C LEU A 343 28.55 42.85 56.40
N ILE A 344 29.27 41.72 56.30
CA ILE A 344 30.07 41.16 57.39
C ILE A 344 31.34 42.01 57.62
N LEU A 345 32.10 42.32 56.56
CA LEU A 345 33.37 43.06 56.67
C LEU A 345 33.20 44.52 57.12
N THR A 346 32.05 45.14 56.87
CA THR A 346 31.76 46.51 57.33
C THR A 346 31.24 46.58 58.76
N ASN A 347 31.16 45.44 59.45
CA ASN A 347 30.72 45.31 60.84
C ASN A 347 29.35 45.97 61.12
N GLN A 348 28.48 46.05 60.11
CA GLN A 348 27.16 46.65 60.21
C GLN A 348 26.14 45.76 60.94
N VAL A 349 26.50 44.51 61.23
CA VAL A 349 25.65 43.55 61.93
C VAL A 349 26.26 43.20 63.28
N SER A 350 26.12 44.12 64.22
CA SER A 350 26.45 43.95 65.65
C SER A 350 25.26 43.51 66.50
N MET A 351 24.14 43.09 65.87
CA MET A 351 22.87 42.75 66.53
C MET A 351 22.44 41.27 66.39
N LEU A 352 23.23 40.43 65.73
CA LEU A 352 22.90 39.02 65.45
C LEU A 352 24.04 38.07 65.86
N ASP A 353 24.53 38.16 67.09
CA ASP A 353 25.53 37.23 67.65
C ASP A 353 25.06 35.76 67.71
N THR A 354 23.81 35.46 67.33
CA THR A 354 23.22 34.11 67.42
C THR A 354 22.80 33.50 66.09
N ILE A 355 22.90 34.24 64.97
CA ILE A 355 22.55 33.70 63.64
C ILE A 355 23.74 33.90 62.71
N ASP A 356 24.43 32.80 62.46
CA ASP A 356 25.53 32.74 61.52
C ASP A 356 25.00 32.95 60.09
N VAL A 357 25.15 34.18 59.58
CA VAL A 357 24.65 34.65 58.27
C VAL A 357 25.14 33.75 57.13
N GLY A 358 26.30 33.09 57.30
CA GLY A 358 26.81 32.09 56.37
C GLY A 358 25.88 30.89 56.20
N ILE A 359 25.21 30.43 57.26
CA ILE A 359 24.26 29.31 57.20
C ILE A 359 23.04 29.70 56.37
N PHE A 360 22.51 30.91 56.58
CA PHE A 360 21.35 31.40 55.83
C PHE A 360 21.64 31.52 54.34
N TYR A 361 22.80 32.03 53.98
CA TYR A 361 23.27 32.07 52.59
C TYR A 361 23.34 30.68 51.95
N ILE A 362 24.02 29.73 52.61
CA ILE A 362 24.15 28.36 52.13
C ILE A 362 22.76 27.72 51.95
N MET A 363 21.85 27.95 52.89
CA MET A 363 20.49 27.42 52.84
C MET A 363 19.68 28.02 51.68
N ILE A 364 19.70 29.33 51.48
CA ILE A 364 18.97 30.01 50.39
C ILE A 364 19.47 29.52 49.02
N ILE A 365 20.79 29.51 48.81
CA ILE A 365 21.37 29.05 47.54
C ILE A 365 21.12 27.57 47.32
N GLY A 366 21.21 26.75 48.38
CA GLY A 366 20.90 25.32 48.32
C GLY A 366 19.44 25.03 47.98
N VAL A 367 18.50 25.83 48.50
CA VAL A 367 17.06 25.71 48.20
C VAL A 367 16.72 26.11 46.77
N ILE A 368 17.33 27.17 46.25
CA ILE A 368 17.01 27.68 44.91
C ILE A 368 17.68 26.84 43.82
N TYR A 369 18.96 26.49 43.98
CA TYR A 369 19.78 25.93 42.90
C TYR A 369 20.29 24.51 43.14
N GLY A 370 20.06 23.95 44.34
CA GLY A 370 20.44 22.58 44.68
C GLY A 370 21.94 22.37 44.95
N ASN A 371 22.37 21.12 44.90
CA ASN A 371 23.65 20.68 45.47
C ASN A 371 24.89 21.37 44.85
N ARG A 372 24.92 21.57 43.52
CA ARG A 372 26.08 22.15 42.83
C ARG A 372 26.40 23.57 43.31
N GLN A 373 25.39 24.40 43.50
CA GLN A 373 25.59 25.78 43.99
C GLN A 373 25.73 25.82 45.51
N SER A 374 25.09 24.92 46.23
CA SER A 374 25.24 24.81 47.68
C SER A 374 26.68 24.51 48.09
N ILE A 375 27.38 23.63 47.38
CA ILE A 375 28.80 23.31 47.63
C ILE A 375 29.69 24.54 47.40
N ILE A 376 29.41 25.30 46.33
CA ILE A 376 30.14 26.54 46.02
C ILE A 376 29.87 27.59 47.12
N ALA A 377 28.62 27.73 47.56
CA ALA A 377 28.25 28.61 48.66
C ALA A 377 28.97 28.24 49.96
N VAL A 378 29.07 26.94 50.30
CA VAL A 378 29.85 26.47 51.46
C VAL A 378 31.31 26.88 51.36
N GLY A 379 31.95 26.67 50.20
CA GLY A 379 33.35 27.06 50.00
C GLY A 379 33.57 28.57 50.16
N LEU A 380 32.66 29.38 49.61
CA LEU A 380 32.68 30.84 49.74
C LEU A 380 32.47 31.29 51.19
N SER A 381 31.55 30.65 51.94
CA SER A 381 31.33 30.95 53.36
C SER A 381 32.49 30.57 54.25
N VAL A 382 33.15 29.43 54.00
CA VAL A 382 34.37 29.03 54.73
C VAL A 382 35.50 30.02 54.44
N TRP A 383 35.65 30.46 53.19
CA TRP A 383 36.64 31.47 52.84
C TRP A 383 36.38 32.81 53.53
N LEU A 384 35.12 33.25 53.57
CA LEU A 384 34.73 34.48 54.26
C LEU A 384 35.00 34.40 55.77
N LEU A 385 34.70 33.26 56.40
CA LEU A 385 34.98 33.02 57.82
C LEU A 385 36.48 33.10 58.14
N VAL A 386 37.33 32.53 57.29
CA VAL A 386 38.79 32.64 57.43
C VAL A 386 39.25 34.09 57.29
N ALA A 387 38.73 34.81 56.29
CA ALA A 387 39.08 36.20 56.06
C ALA A 387 38.70 37.09 57.25
N GLU A 388 37.48 36.94 57.78
CA GLU A 388 36.99 37.68 58.95
C GLU A 388 37.91 37.49 60.16
N LYS A 389 38.28 36.25 60.50
CA LYS A 389 39.14 35.96 61.65
C LYS A 389 40.57 36.46 61.48
N LEU A 390 41.07 36.55 60.26
CA LEU A 390 42.36 37.17 59.96
C LEU A 390 42.30 38.69 60.11
N PHE A 391 41.20 39.34 59.68
CA PHE A 391 40.98 40.77 59.89
C PHE A 391 40.82 41.15 61.37
N GLU A 392 40.26 40.27 62.20
CA GLU A 392 40.25 40.41 63.67
C GLU A 392 41.66 40.32 64.31
N GLY A 393 42.70 40.00 63.53
CA GLY A 393 44.09 39.93 63.98
C GLY A 393 44.54 38.56 64.49
N ARG A 394 43.77 37.48 64.24
CA ARG A 394 44.22 36.12 64.58
C ARG A 394 45.20 35.58 63.55
N GLU A 395 46.21 34.85 64.00
CA GLU A 395 47.12 34.12 63.10
C GLU A 395 46.45 32.85 62.56
N ILE A 396 46.76 32.47 61.31
CA ILE A 396 46.23 31.26 60.65
C ILE A 396 46.50 30.00 61.49
N ILE A 397 47.67 29.93 62.14
CA ILE A 397 48.06 28.78 62.97
C ILE A 397 47.16 28.67 64.20
N SER A 398 46.72 29.80 64.78
CA SER A 398 45.81 29.81 65.94
C SER A 398 44.42 29.27 65.59
N LEU A 399 43.93 29.52 64.37
CA LEU A 399 42.64 28.99 63.88
C LEU A 399 42.63 27.46 63.80
N LEU A 400 43.79 26.84 63.55
CA LEU A 400 43.92 25.38 63.50
C LEU A 400 43.86 24.71 64.88
N TYR A 401 43.90 25.49 65.97
CA TYR A 401 43.70 24.98 67.34
C TYR A 401 42.34 25.38 67.93
N ASP A 402 41.56 26.20 67.22
CA ASP A 402 40.24 26.65 67.68
C ASP A 402 39.16 25.63 67.33
N THR A 403 38.66 24.92 68.34
CA THR A 403 37.58 23.92 68.16
C THR A 403 36.28 24.55 67.67
N THR A 404 36.02 25.82 67.99
CA THR A 404 34.80 26.52 67.56
C THR A 404 34.82 26.81 66.06
N PHE A 405 35.99 27.15 65.52
CA PHE A 405 36.21 27.34 64.08
C PHE A 405 35.92 26.07 63.28
N PHE A 406 36.44 24.91 63.70
CA PHE A 406 36.14 23.64 63.03
C PHE A 406 34.68 23.22 63.15
N PHE A 407 34.05 23.49 64.30
CA PHE A 407 32.63 23.20 64.50
C PHE A 407 31.75 23.99 63.51
N GLN A 408 32.07 25.27 63.28
CA GLN A 408 31.35 26.13 62.34
C GLN A 408 31.51 25.68 60.88
N ILE A 409 32.72 25.27 60.48
CA ILE A 409 32.97 24.69 59.15
C ILE A 409 32.20 23.37 58.97
N ALA A 410 32.22 22.49 59.97
CA ALA A 410 31.48 21.24 59.94
C ALA A 410 29.97 21.48 59.80
N LEU A 411 29.45 22.50 60.47
CA LEU A 411 28.05 22.92 60.38
C LEU A 411 27.70 23.45 58.97
N PHE A 412 28.54 24.27 58.35
CA PHE A 412 28.34 24.72 56.96
C PHE A 412 28.29 23.55 55.97
N LEU A 413 29.24 22.61 56.08
CA LEU A 413 29.28 21.41 55.25
C LEU A 413 28.03 20.55 55.45
N PHE A 414 27.61 20.35 56.69
CA PHE A 414 26.42 19.56 57.01
C PHE A 414 25.15 20.20 56.43
N VAL A 415 24.92 21.49 56.67
CA VAL A 415 23.74 22.21 56.18
C VAL A 415 23.71 22.24 54.65
N GLY A 416 24.84 22.57 54.00
CA GLY A 416 24.92 22.62 52.55
C GLY A 416 24.67 21.26 51.89
N LEU A 417 25.22 20.18 52.46
CA LEU A 417 25.02 18.83 51.94
C LEU A 417 23.58 18.37 52.11
N VAL A 418 22.99 18.54 53.31
CA VAL A 418 21.61 18.09 53.59
C VAL A 418 20.59 18.86 52.76
N VAL A 419 20.67 20.19 52.74
CA VAL A 419 19.72 21.05 52.00
C VAL A 419 19.90 20.85 50.50
N GLY A 420 21.14 20.90 50.00
CA GLY A 420 21.46 20.72 48.59
C GLY A 420 21.03 19.35 48.05
N TYR A 421 21.27 18.27 48.82
CA TYR A 421 20.86 16.92 48.44
C TYR A 421 19.34 16.74 48.44
N SER A 422 18.65 17.23 49.48
CA SER A 422 17.19 17.09 49.61
C SER A 422 16.45 17.78 48.46
N ILE A 423 16.88 19.00 48.10
CA ILE A 423 16.33 19.77 47.00
C ILE A 423 16.67 19.15 45.65
N GLN A 424 17.90 18.68 45.45
CA GLN A 424 18.28 17.99 44.21
C GLN A 424 17.46 16.73 44.00
N ARG A 425 17.22 15.94 45.07
CA ARG A 425 16.38 14.74 45.02
C ARG A 425 14.96 15.08 44.60
N LYS A 426 14.35 16.11 45.21
CA LYS A 426 13.00 16.57 44.85
C LYS A 426 12.92 17.05 43.40
N ASN A 427 13.89 17.85 42.96
CA ASN A 427 13.95 18.36 41.59
C ASN A 427 14.12 17.22 40.55
N ASN A 428 14.91 16.21 40.87
CA ASN A 428 15.07 15.03 40.03
C ASN A 428 13.75 14.25 39.92
N MET A 429 13.05 14.01 41.04
CA MET A 429 11.74 13.34 41.04
C MET A 429 10.71 14.12 40.21
N LEU A 430 10.66 15.45 40.34
CA LEU A 430 9.77 16.30 39.55
C LEU A 430 10.09 16.25 38.05
N LYS A 431 11.38 16.20 37.69
CA LYS A 431 11.81 16.08 36.30
C LYS A 431 11.39 14.73 35.72
N GLU A 432 11.56 13.65 36.48
CA GLU A 432 11.13 12.31 36.08
C GLU A 432 9.61 12.23 35.90
N GLN A 433 8.82 12.82 36.81
CA GLN A 433 7.37 12.89 36.67
C GLN A 433 6.93 13.68 35.44
N LYS A 434 7.58 14.83 35.15
CA LYS A 434 7.31 15.59 33.92
C LYS A 434 7.57 14.78 32.66
N ILE A 435 8.67 14.04 32.61
CA ILE A 435 8.99 13.16 31.48
C ILE A 435 7.91 12.09 31.33
N LYS A 436 7.45 11.47 32.42
CA LYS A 436 6.35 10.49 32.38
C LYS A 436 5.03 11.08 31.89
N ILE A 437 4.69 12.31 32.29
CA ILE A 437 3.50 13.00 31.79
C ILE A 437 3.62 13.23 30.28
N GLU A 438 4.77 13.73 29.81
CA GLU A 438 5.00 13.96 28.38
C GLU A 438 4.97 12.66 27.56
N GLU A 439 5.44 11.55 28.13
CA GLU A 439 5.34 10.21 27.54
C GLU A 439 3.88 9.72 27.49
N LEU A 440 3.10 9.93 28.55
CA LEU A 440 1.68 9.60 28.60
C LEU A 440 0.85 10.41 27.60
N ASP A 441 1.12 11.70 27.46
CA ASP A 441 0.47 12.56 26.45
C ASP A 441 0.76 12.05 25.03
N LYS A 442 2.03 11.74 24.73
CA LYS A 442 2.41 11.15 23.43
C LYS A 442 1.70 9.81 23.18
N ARG A 443 1.53 8.99 24.23
CA ARG A 443 0.82 7.71 24.14
C ARG A 443 -0.68 7.93 23.92
N TYR A 444 -1.28 8.91 24.58
CA TYR A 444 -2.68 9.28 24.40
C TYR A 444 -2.95 9.77 22.97
N ASP A 445 -2.10 10.67 22.47
CA ASP A 445 -2.20 11.18 21.09
C ASP A 445 -2.05 10.07 20.05
N PHE A 446 -1.12 9.14 20.27
CA PHE A 446 -0.97 7.95 19.44
C PHE A 446 -2.23 7.08 19.44
N LEU A 447 -2.78 6.76 20.62
CA LEU A 447 -4.00 5.94 20.74
C LEU A 447 -5.20 6.61 20.08
N ASN A 448 -5.35 7.93 20.21
CA ASN A 448 -6.39 8.68 19.52
C ASN A 448 -6.21 8.68 18.00
N GLY A 449 -4.97 8.81 17.52
CA GLY A 449 -4.66 8.68 16.10
C GLY A 449 -5.05 7.32 15.54
N VAL A 450 -4.67 6.24 16.23
CA VAL A 450 -5.05 4.86 15.85
C VAL A 450 -6.57 4.69 15.88
N TYR A 451 -7.25 5.21 16.89
CA TYR A 451 -8.72 5.14 16.97
C TYR A 451 -9.40 5.85 15.79
N ALA A 452 -8.93 7.04 15.43
CA ALA A 452 -9.46 7.79 14.29
C ALA A 452 -9.23 7.05 12.97
N GLU A 453 -8.04 6.47 12.78
CA GLU A 453 -7.69 5.70 11.57
C GLU A 453 -8.51 4.40 11.48
N VAL A 454 -8.67 3.66 12.57
CA VAL A 454 -9.52 2.45 12.60
C VAL A 454 -10.96 2.80 12.25
N ARG A 455 -11.45 3.95 12.72
CA ARG A 455 -12.79 4.43 12.37
C ARG A 455 -12.89 4.75 10.88
N GLU A 456 -11.91 5.43 10.30
CA GLU A 456 -11.88 5.77 8.87
C GLU A 456 -11.81 4.50 7.99
N VAL A 457 -10.98 3.53 8.35
CA VAL A 457 -10.91 2.23 7.66
C VAL A 457 -12.23 1.48 7.76
N LYS A 458 -12.90 1.51 8.92
CA LYS A 458 -14.22 0.92 9.08
C LYS A 458 -15.25 1.58 8.16
N GLU A 459 -15.23 2.91 8.05
CA GLU A 459 -16.09 3.67 7.15
C GLU A 459 -15.76 3.35 5.66
N GLU A 460 -14.48 3.23 5.29
CA GLU A 460 -14.05 2.84 3.93
C GLU A 460 -14.46 1.40 3.59
N LEU A 461 -14.29 0.44 4.51
CA LEU A 461 -14.72 -0.94 4.33
C LEU A 461 -16.23 -1.06 4.17
N GLN A 462 -17.00 -0.28 4.94
CA GLN A 462 -18.44 -0.20 4.81
C GLN A 462 -18.85 0.34 3.43
N LEU A 463 -18.16 1.36 2.92
CA LEU A 463 -18.37 1.89 1.57
C LEU A 463 -17.96 0.90 0.47
N ARG A 464 -16.87 0.16 0.65
CA ARG A 464 -16.45 -0.89 -0.30
C ARG A 464 -17.40 -2.08 -0.31
N MET A 465 -17.99 -2.44 0.83
CA MET A 465 -19.06 -3.43 0.89
C MET A 465 -20.33 -2.95 0.17
N LEU A 466 -20.65 -1.66 0.28
CA LEU A 466 -21.77 -1.04 -0.45
C LEU A 466 -21.49 -0.90 -1.96
N ASN A 467 -20.23 -0.87 -2.38
CA ASN A 467 -19.81 -0.67 -3.76
C ASN A 467 -19.22 -1.93 -4.45
N SER A 468 -19.19 -3.09 -3.78
CA SER A 468 -18.70 -4.33 -4.38
C SER A 468 -19.66 -4.83 -5.48
N GLY A 469 -19.14 -5.66 -6.39
CA GLY A 469 -19.90 -6.19 -7.54
C GLY A 469 -21.19 -6.93 -7.16
N ASP A 470 -21.26 -7.44 -5.93
CA ASP A 470 -22.41 -8.16 -5.34
C ASP A 470 -23.17 -7.32 -4.30
N SER A 471 -22.93 -6.01 -4.27
CA SER A 471 -23.60 -5.12 -3.31
C SER A 471 -25.11 -5.07 -3.56
N PHE A 472 -25.88 -4.99 -2.47
CA PHE A 472 -27.33 -4.81 -2.54
C PHE A 472 -27.74 -3.59 -3.37
N GLY A 473 -26.93 -2.52 -3.38
CA GLY A 473 -27.16 -1.33 -4.19
C GLY A 473 -27.08 -1.60 -5.69
N LYS A 474 -26.06 -2.35 -6.13
CA LYS A 474 -25.91 -2.74 -7.54
C LYS A 474 -26.97 -3.76 -7.96
N ILE A 475 -27.28 -4.74 -7.11
CA ILE A 475 -28.37 -5.69 -7.35
C ILE A 475 -29.70 -4.93 -7.48
N HIS A 476 -29.96 -3.95 -6.61
CA HIS A 476 -31.15 -3.12 -6.71
C HIS A 476 -31.19 -2.29 -8.00
N SER A 477 -30.08 -1.68 -8.42
CA SER A 477 -30.04 -0.93 -9.68
C SER A 477 -30.27 -1.82 -10.90
N ILE A 478 -29.72 -3.05 -10.89
CA ILE A 478 -29.93 -4.05 -11.96
C ILE A 478 -31.39 -4.53 -11.96
N LEU A 479 -31.97 -4.83 -10.80
CA LEU A 479 -33.36 -5.27 -10.69
C LEU A 479 -34.37 -4.19 -11.07
N LYS A 480 -34.02 -2.90 -10.91
CA LYS A 480 -34.89 -1.78 -11.33
C LYS A 480 -35.18 -1.81 -12.83
N GLU A 481 -34.31 -2.40 -13.64
CA GLU A 481 -34.57 -2.59 -15.08
C GLU A 481 -35.78 -3.50 -15.35
N LEU A 482 -36.21 -4.31 -14.38
CA LEU A 482 -37.36 -5.23 -14.48
C LEU A 482 -38.70 -4.61 -14.06
N GLU A 483 -38.73 -3.34 -13.64
CA GLU A 483 -39.96 -2.64 -13.23
C GLU A 483 -40.82 -2.13 -14.40
N GLY A 484 -40.40 -2.39 -15.64
CA GLY A 484 -41.15 -2.02 -16.84
C GLY A 484 -42.52 -2.73 -16.96
N LEU A 485 -43.48 -2.05 -17.58
CA LEU A 485 -44.81 -2.60 -17.90
C LEU A 485 -44.89 -3.18 -19.33
N GLU A 486 -43.93 -2.88 -20.19
CA GLU A 486 -43.86 -3.34 -21.57
C GLU A 486 -43.24 -4.74 -21.65
N PRO A 487 -43.97 -5.79 -22.08
CA PRO A 487 -43.48 -7.16 -22.07
C PRO A 487 -42.16 -7.36 -22.83
N GLU A 488 -42.03 -6.76 -24.02
CA GLU A 488 -40.87 -6.88 -24.90
C GLU A 488 -39.61 -6.32 -24.23
N LYS A 489 -39.75 -5.22 -23.51
CA LYS A 489 -38.68 -4.62 -22.70
C LYS A 489 -38.33 -5.51 -21.50
N VAL A 490 -39.34 -6.06 -20.81
CA VAL A 490 -39.11 -6.98 -19.68
C VAL A 490 -38.33 -8.22 -20.11
N PHE A 491 -38.63 -8.82 -21.26
CA PHE A 491 -37.87 -9.97 -21.77
C PHE A 491 -36.40 -9.61 -22.04
N THR A 492 -36.14 -8.44 -22.61
CA THR A 492 -34.78 -7.98 -22.94
C THR A 492 -33.99 -7.59 -21.68
N SER A 493 -34.62 -6.85 -20.76
CA SER A 493 -34.04 -6.52 -19.45
C SER A 493 -33.73 -7.78 -18.64
N THR A 494 -34.56 -8.82 -18.74
CA THR A 494 -34.31 -10.10 -18.07
C THR A 494 -33.02 -10.76 -18.57
N VAL A 495 -32.75 -10.73 -19.89
CA VAL A 495 -31.48 -11.22 -20.46
C VAL A 495 -30.30 -10.48 -19.83
N ASN A 496 -30.38 -9.14 -19.73
CA ASN A 496 -29.30 -8.30 -19.18
C ASN A 496 -29.05 -8.53 -17.69
N VAL A 497 -30.11 -8.68 -16.89
CA VAL A 497 -30.01 -8.99 -15.46
C VAL A 497 -29.29 -10.31 -15.26
N VAL A 498 -29.71 -11.37 -15.97
CA VAL A 498 -29.08 -12.68 -15.89
C VAL A 498 -27.62 -12.61 -16.35
N GLN A 499 -27.34 -11.91 -17.45
CA GLN A 499 -25.99 -11.75 -17.99
C GLN A 499 -25.05 -11.05 -16.99
N THR A 500 -25.55 -10.02 -16.31
CA THR A 500 -24.76 -9.19 -15.38
C THR A 500 -24.53 -9.90 -14.05
N ILE A 501 -25.56 -10.54 -13.47
CA ILE A 501 -25.45 -11.27 -12.21
C ILE A 501 -24.59 -12.53 -12.39
N MET A 502 -24.78 -13.25 -13.48
CA MET A 502 -24.01 -14.48 -13.75
C MET A 502 -22.63 -14.21 -14.37
N ASN A 503 -22.36 -12.98 -14.80
CA ASN A 503 -21.13 -12.60 -15.52
C ASN A 503 -20.81 -13.56 -16.68
N VAL A 504 -21.78 -13.70 -17.58
CA VAL A 504 -21.73 -14.54 -18.79
C VAL A 504 -21.96 -13.67 -20.04
N LYS A 505 -21.80 -14.21 -21.25
CA LYS A 505 -21.98 -13.45 -22.49
C LYS A 505 -23.29 -13.79 -23.19
N ASN A 506 -23.73 -15.05 -23.13
CA ASN A 506 -24.77 -15.63 -23.96
C ASN A 506 -25.88 -16.21 -23.10
N VAL A 507 -26.94 -15.42 -22.96
CA VAL A 507 -28.19 -15.80 -22.30
C VAL A 507 -29.30 -15.82 -23.35
N SER A 508 -30.24 -16.75 -23.22
CA SER A 508 -31.41 -16.85 -24.10
C SER A 508 -32.65 -17.22 -23.31
N ILE A 509 -33.79 -16.67 -23.71
CA ILE A 509 -35.10 -16.94 -23.12
C ILE A 509 -35.98 -17.60 -24.17
N TYR A 510 -36.49 -18.77 -23.83
CA TYR A 510 -37.42 -19.54 -24.65
C TYR A 510 -38.79 -19.58 -24.00
N ILE A 511 -39.85 -19.32 -24.76
CA ILE A 511 -41.23 -19.46 -24.31
C ILE A 511 -41.82 -20.75 -24.84
N LEU A 512 -42.66 -21.38 -24.02
CA LEU A 512 -43.40 -22.58 -24.39
C LEU A 512 -44.66 -22.18 -25.17
N ASN A 513 -44.90 -22.85 -26.31
CA ASN A 513 -46.11 -22.59 -27.10
C ASN A 513 -47.38 -23.09 -26.39
N LYS A 514 -48.57 -22.62 -26.83
CA LYS A 514 -49.87 -23.00 -26.21
C LYS A 514 -50.13 -24.51 -26.11
N ASN A 515 -49.49 -25.31 -26.99
CA ASN A 515 -49.62 -26.77 -27.06
C ASN A 515 -48.43 -27.55 -26.43
N ASN A 516 -47.51 -26.86 -25.75
CA ASN A 516 -46.31 -27.43 -25.12
C ASN A 516 -45.39 -28.28 -26.01
N SER A 517 -45.48 -28.11 -27.34
CA SER A 517 -44.77 -28.90 -28.33
C SER A 517 -43.46 -28.24 -28.77
N PHE A 518 -43.34 -26.92 -28.63
CA PHE A 518 -42.18 -26.14 -29.06
C PHE A 518 -41.76 -25.11 -28.02
N LEU A 519 -40.44 -24.96 -27.87
CA LEU A 519 -39.79 -23.81 -27.25
C LEU A 519 -39.36 -22.83 -28.32
N ARG A 520 -39.73 -21.55 -28.16
CA ARG A 520 -39.46 -20.50 -29.14
C ARG A 520 -38.63 -19.39 -28.53
N LEU A 521 -37.56 -19.01 -29.22
CA LEU A 521 -36.66 -17.97 -28.74
C LEU A 521 -37.37 -16.60 -28.79
N ILE A 522 -37.53 -15.95 -27.63
CA ILE A 522 -38.11 -14.61 -27.55
C ILE A 522 -37.04 -13.51 -27.41
N ALA A 523 -35.98 -13.78 -26.65
CA ALA A 523 -34.90 -12.83 -26.40
C ALA A 523 -33.56 -13.57 -26.26
N ASN A 524 -32.48 -12.96 -26.74
CA ASN A 524 -31.10 -13.45 -26.56
C ASN A 524 -30.11 -12.28 -26.43
N SER A 525 -28.88 -12.56 -26.01
CA SER A 525 -27.78 -11.57 -25.93
C SER A 525 -26.75 -11.69 -27.06
N ASN A 526 -27.00 -12.52 -28.09
CA ASN A 526 -25.93 -13.08 -28.91
C ASN A 526 -25.33 -12.13 -29.97
N LYS A 527 -24.00 -12.23 -30.12
CA LYS A 527 -23.23 -11.86 -31.32
C LYS A 527 -23.39 -12.94 -32.42
N PRO A 528 -23.28 -12.60 -33.71
CA PRO A 528 -23.67 -13.44 -34.85
C PRO A 528 -22.91 -14.78 -35.07
N ASP A 529 -21.92 -15.15 -34.26
CA ASP A 529 -21.05 -16.32 -34.51
C ASP A 529 -21.54 -17.64 -33.88
N MET A 530 -22.53 -17.63 -32.97
CA MET A 530 -23.19 -18.85 -32.48
C MET A 530 -24.67 -18.84 -32.87
N SER A 531 -25.10 -19.80 -33.68
CA SER A 531 -26.48 -19.98 -34.09
C SER A 531 -27.35 -20.46 -32.91
N SER A 532 -27.89 -19.52 -32.13
CA SER A 532 -28.98 -19.83 -31.20
C SER A 532 -30.14 -20.44 -31.98
N ILE A 533 -30.57 -21.64 -31.60
CA ILE A 533 -31.63 -22.36 -32.30
C ILE A 533 -32.97 -21.64 -32.06
N ASN A 534 -33.55 -21.06 -33.11
CA ASN A 534 -34.76 -20.22 -32.99
C ASN A 534 -36.01 -20.99 -32.50
N SER A 535 -36.06 -22.30 -32.72
CA SER A 535 -37.18 -23.16 -32.32
C SER A 535 -36.70 -24.57 -31.99
N LEU A 536 -37.05 -25.06 -30.81
CA LEU A 536 -36.71 -26.39 -30.32
C LEU A 536 -37.99 -27.20 -30.10
N LYS A 537 -38.03 -28.45 -30.58
CA LYS A 537 -39.14 -29.37 -30.28
C LYS A 537 -38.94 -30.01 -28.92
N VAL A 538 -39.96 -29.92 -28.07
CA VAL A 538 -39.89 -30.44 -26.69
C VAL A 538 -39.69 -31.95 -26.66
N ASP A 539 -40.29 -32.69 -27.60
CA ASP A 539 -40.21 -34.15 -27.66
C ASP A 539 -38.83 -34.69 -28.11
N GLU A 540 -38.05 -33.86 -28.80
CA GLU A 540 -36.74 -34.26 -29.35
C GLU A 540 -35.58 -33.97 -28.38
N VAL A 541 -35.82 -33.20 -27.31
CA VAL A 541 -34.76 -32.66 -26.44
C VAL A 541 -34.92 -33.11 -24.98
N LYS A 542 -34.09 -34.08 -24.56
CA LYS A 542 -34.18 -34.72 -23.23
C LYS A 542 -34.06 -33.76 -22.04
N TYR A 543 -33.18 -32.76 -22.10
CA TYR A 543 -32.98 -31.85 -20.95
C TYR A 543 -34.23 -30.99 -20.71
N VAL A 544 -34.93 -30.59 -21.77
CA VAL A 544 -36.18 -29.83 -21.68
C VAL A 544 -37.26 -30.67 -21.00
N GLN A 545 -37.38 -31.95 -21.37
CA GLN A 545 -38.32 -32.88 -20.74
C GLN A 545 -38.05 -33.02 -19.23
N ASN A 546 -36.78 -33.11 -18.83
CA ASN A 546 -36.40 -33.19 -17.43
C ASN A 546 -36.74 -31.89 -16.68
N ILE A 547 -36.50 -30.72 -17.27
CA ILE A 547 -36.87 -29.43 -16.66
C ILE A 547 -38.39 -29.35 -16.49
N LEU A 548 -39.17 -29.71 -17.51
CA LEU A 548 -40.63 -29.66 -17.45
C LEU A 548 -41.23 -30.65 -16.44
N LYS A 549 -40.55 -31.79 -16.20
CA LYS A 549 -41.00 -32.82 -15.27
C LYS A 549 -40.56 -32.57 -13.82
N ASP A 550 -39.28 -32.23 -13.63
CA ASP A 550 -38.66 -32.16 -12.31
C ASP A 550 -38.63 -30.73 -11.74
N GLY A 551 -38.79 -29.71 -12.60
CA GLY A 551 -38.79 -28.31 -12.20
C GLY A 551 -37.45 -27.79 -11.68
N LYS A 552 -36.36 -28.52 -11.95
CA LYS A 552 -35.01 -28.19 -11.46
C LYS A 552 -34.19 -27.53 -12.54
N VAL A 553 -33.21 -26.75 -12.09
CA VAL A 553 -32.12 -26.25 -12.95
C VAL A 553 -31.38 -27.44 -13.54
N PHE A 554 -31.17 -27.40 -14.85
CA PHE A 554 -30.36 -28.34 -15.59
C PHE A 554 -28.93 -27.81 -15.71
N VAL A 555 -27.95 -28.71 -15.55
CA VAL A 555 -26.52 -28.42 -15.75
C VAL A 555 -25.92 -29.48 -16.68
N ASN A 556 -25.30 -29.04 -17.78
CA ASN A 556 -24.65 -29.90 -18.75
C ASN A 556 -23.27 -30.37 -18.25
N LYS A 557 -23.29 -31.38 -17.38
CA LYS A 557 -22.05 -31.99 -16.82
C LYS A 557 -21.20 -32.72 -17.86
N GLN A 558 -21.77 -33.04 -19.03
CA GLN A 558 -21.10 -33.76 -20.11
C GLN A 558 -20.46 -32.82 -21.14
N LEU A 559 -20.68 -31.51 -21.03
CA LEU A 559 -20.16 -30.47 -21.93
C LEU A 559 -20.46 -30.74 -23.41
N LEU A 560 -21.63 -31.32 -23.70
CA LEU A 560 -22.11 -31.51 -25.07
C LEU A 560 -22.32 -30.16 -25.75
N SER A 561 -21.81 -30.00 -26.98
CA SER A 561 -21.82 -28.72 -27.74
C SER A 561 -23.20 -28.25 -28.16
N ASP A 562 -24.16 -29.16 -28.29
CA ASP A 562 -25.44 -28.90 -28.95
C ASP A 562 -26.57 -28.53 -27.96
N ILE A 563 -26.24 -28.40 -26.66
CA ILE A 563 -27.18 -28.08 -25.59
C ILE A 563 -26.58 -27.03 -24.64
N PRO A 564 -27.41 -26.20 -23.97
CA PRO A 564 -26.93 -25.16 -23.08
C PRO A 564 -26.15 -25.74 -21.88
N LEU A 565 -25.24 -24.94 -21.32
CA LEU A 565 -24.46 -25.30 -20.14
C LEU A 565 -25.31 -25.30 -18.88
N MET A 566 -26.25 -24.35 -18.76
CA MET A 566 -27.26 -24.31 -17.71
C MET A 566 -28.62 -23.89 -18.27
N ALA A 567 -29.70 -24.43 -17.71
CA ALA A 567 -31.06 -24.02 -18.06
C ALA A 567 -31.99 -24.05 -16.84
N ALA A 568 -32.82 -23.02 -16.67
CA ALA A 568 -33.74 -22.86 -15.54
C ALA A 568 -35.18 -22.61 -16.02
N PRO A 569 -36.20 -23.27 -15.42
CA PRO A 569 -37.60 -22.99 -15.70
C PRO A 569 -38.03 -21.66 -15.07
N ILE A 570 -39.00 -21.00 -15.71
CA ILE A 570 -39.73 -19.84 -15.18
C ILE A 570 -41.20 -20.21 -15.10
N TYR A 571 -41.79 -20.02 -13.93
CA TYR A 571 -43.17 -20.37 -13.67
C TYR A 571 -44.15 -19.21 -13.89
N HIS A 572 -45.30 -19.55 -14.45
CA HIS A 572 -46.49 -18.70 -14.46
C HIS A 572 -47.71 -19.59 -14.18
N ASP A 573 -48.56 -19.21 -13.23
CA ASP A 573 -49.73 -20.00 -12.79
C ASP A 573 -49.43 -21.49 -12.53
N ASN A 574 -48.34 -21.76 -11.79
CA ASN A 574 -47.85 -23.10 -11.46
C ASN A 574 -47.50 -23.99 -12.67
N LYS A 575 -47.29 -23.41 -13.86
CA LYS A 575 -46.81 -24.08 -15.06
C LYS A 575 -45.52 -23.43 -15.56
N VAL A 576 -44.65 -24.22 -16.20
CA VAL A 576 -43.45 -23.68 -16.84
C VAL A 576 -43.87 -22.90 -18.08
N ALA A 577 -43.73 -21.57 -18.03
CA ALA A 577 -44.07 -20.68 -19.14
C ALA A 577 -42.86 -20.37 -20.02
N ALA A 578 -41.67 -20.33 -19.44
CA ALA A 578 -40.42 -20.07 -20.15
C ALA A 578 -39.24 -20.86 -19.57
N ILE A 579 -38.15 -20.91 -20.34
CA ILE A 579 -36.86 -21.47 -19.94
C ILE A 579 -35.77 -20.48 -20.27
N ILE A 580 -34.94 -20.14 -19.28
CA ILE A 580 -33.74 -19.31 -19.45
C ILE A 580 -32.54 -20.24 -19.60
N THR A 581 -31.69 -20.00 -20.59
CA THR A 581 -30.51 -20.82 -20.89
C THR A 581 -29.23 -19.99 -20.93
N ILE A 582 -28.14 -20.55 -20.40
CA ILE A 582 -26.78 -20.01 -20.51
C ILE A 582 -25.96 -20.94 -21.41
N ASN A 583 -25.38 -20.40 -22.48
CA ASN A 583 -24.63 -21.17 -23.45
C ASN A 583 -23.10 -21.10 -23.26
N ASP A 584 -22.61 -20.10 -22.54
CA ASP A 584 -21.19 -19.94 -22.21
C ASP A 584 -20.97 -19.79 -20.71
N LEU A 585 -19.95 -20.49 -20.22
CA LEU A 585 -19.56 -20.43 -18.82
C LEU A 585 -18.09 -20.88 -18.71
N ASP A 586 -17.28 -20.08 -18.02
CA ASP A 586 -15.89 -20.45 -17.75
C ASP A 586 -15.85 -21.71 -16.87
N PHE A 587 -14.88 -22.60 -17.09
CA PHE A 587 -14.81 -23.88 -16.36
C PHE A 587 -14.79 -23.69 -14.82
N GLU A 588 -14.13 -22.64 -14.34
CA GLU A 588 -14.06 -22.28 -12.91
C GLU A 588 -15.44 -21.96 -12.29
N LYS A 589 -16.42 -21.59 -13.11
CA LYS A 589 -17.79 -21.28 -12.70
C LYS A 589 -18.69 -22.52 -12.66
N PHE A 590 -18.21 -23.72 -13.01
CA PHE A 590 -18.96 -24.98 -12.82
C PHE A 590 -18.92 -25.45 -11.36
N SER A 591 -19.62 -24.73 -10.49
CA SER A 591 -19.69 -25.01 -9.05
C SER A 591 -21.13 -24.96 -8.54
N LEU A 592 -21.37 -25.62 -7.40
CA LEU A 592 -22.68 -25.57 -6.72
C LEU A 592 -23.09 -24.12 -6.37
N TYR A 593 -22.11 -23.26 -6.09
CA TYR A 593 -22.35 -21.83 -5.87
C TYR A 593 -23.01 -21.16 -7.08
N HIS A 594 -22.45 -21.33 -8.27
CA HIS A 594 -22.97 -20.72 -9.49
C HIS A 594 -24.28 -21.38 -9.95
N GLU A 595 -24.47 -22.67 -9.72
CA GLU A 595 -25.76 -23.34 -9.92
C GLU A 595 -26.85 -22.72 -9.04
N ASN A 596 -26.57 -22.51 -7.75
CA ASN A 596 -27.49 -21.86 -6.82
C ASN A 596 -27.71 -20.37 -7.16
N LEU A 597 -26.66 -19.66 -7.55
CA LEU A 597 -26.76 -18.27 -8.00
C LEU A 597 -27.66 -18.14 -9.23
N PHE A 598 -27.51 -19.05 -10.20
CA PHE A 598 -28.37 -19.07 -11.37
C PHE A 598 -29.82 -19.35 -11.01
N LYS A 599 -30.08 -20.30 -10.10
CA LYS A 599 -31.41 -20.56 -9.57
C LYS A 599 -32.02 -19.31 -8.92
N VAL A 600 -31.32 -18.67 -7.99
CA VAL A 600 -31.78 -17.45 -7.32
C VAL A 600 -32.04 -16.34 -8.34
N THR A 601 -31.18 -16.22 -9.36
CA THR A 601 -31.35 -15.23 -10.43
C THR A 601 -32.60 -15.51 -11.25
N ALA A 602 -32.88 -16.77 -11.60
CA ALA A 602 -34.10 -17.18 -12.28
C ALA A 602 -35.35 -16.87 -11.43
N ASP A 603 -35.31 -17.19 -10.14
CA ASP A 603 -36.40 -16.91 -9.19
C ASP A 603 -36.67 -15.38 -9.06
N LEU A 604 -35.62 -14.55 -9.11
CA LEU A 604 -35.75 -13.09 -9.06
C LEU A 604 -36.45 -12.51 -10.30
N VAL A 605 -36.13 -13.03 -11.50
CA VAL A 605 -36.72 -12.54 -12.75
C VAL A 605 -38.08 -13.16 -13.04
N GLU A 606 -38.43 -14.28 -12.39
CA GLU A 606 -39.72 -14.96 -12.54
C GLU A 606 -40.90 -14.03 -12.29
N SER A 607 -40.87 -13.23 -11.21
CA SER A 607 -41.96 -12.30 -10.91
C SER A 607 -42.18 -11.26 -12.01
N ALA A 608 -41.10 -10.76 -12.61
CA ALA A 608 -41.17 -9.78 -13.69
C ALA A 608 -41.72 -10.40 -14.97
N LEU A 609 -41.21 -11.58 -15.35
CA LEU A 609 -41.71 -12.33 -16.50
C LEU A 609 -43.18 -12.75 -16.30
N GLY A 610 -43.57 -13.18 -15.11
CA GLY A 610 -44.95 -13.50 -14.77
C GLY A 610 -45.90 -12.31 -14.96
N ARG A 611 -45.49 -11.10 -14.53
CA ARG A 611 -46.27 -9.87 -14.80
C ARG A 611 -46.38 -9.59 -16.30
N ALA A 612 -45.29 -9.75 -17.05
CA ALA A 612 -45.31 -9.58 -18.50
C ALA A 612 -46.27 -10.57 -19.18
N PHE A 613 -46.28 -11.84 -18.75
CA PHE A 613 -47.24 -12.84 -19.25
C PHE A 613 -48.68 -12.47 -18.92
N SER A 614 -48.99 -12.15 -17.66
CA SER A 614 -50.35 -11.70 -17.29
C SER A 614 -50.79 -10.45 -18.04
N TYR A 615 -49.88 -9.52 -18.31
CA TYR A 615 -50.18 -8.32 -19.09
C TYR A 615 -50.52 -8.69 -20.54
N ILE A 616 -49.75 -9.59 -21.17
CA ILE A 616 -50.03 -10.09 -22.52
C ILE A 616 -51.42 -10.72 -22.58
N GLU A 617 -51.76 -11.58 -21.61
CA GLU A 617 -53.06 -12.24 -21.52
C GLU A 617 -54.21 -11.26 -21.28
N ALA A 618 -54.05 -10.32 -20.35
CA ALA A 618 -55.09 -9.34 -20.00
C ALA A 618 -55.34 -8.31 -21.10
N THR A 619 -54.34 -7.99 -21.90
CA THR A 619 -54.43 -6.99 -22.98
C THR A 619 -54.66 -7.58 -24.36
N GLU A 620 -54.72 -8.91 -24.49
CA GLU A 620 -54.91 -9.62 -25.77
C GLU A 620 -56.09 -9.01 -26.56
N MET A 621 -57.26 -8.82 -25.95
CA MET A 621 -58.43 -8.23 -26.64
C MET A 621 -58.29 -6.76 -27.05
N ASN A 622 -57.38 -6.00 -26.42
CA ASN A 622 -57.20 -4.56 -26.69
C ASN A 622 -56.04 -4.26 -27.65
N ARG A 623 -55.07 -5.18 -27.76
CA ARG A 623 -53.88 -5.05 -28.63
C ARG A 623 -54.19 -5.32 -30.09
N TYR A 624 -55.12 -6.23 -30.36
CA TYR A 624 -55.48 -6.62 -31.72
C TYR A 624 -56.70 -5.88 -32.24
N ILE A 625 -56.83 -5.80 -33.57
CA ILE A 625 -58.06 -5.41 -34.24
C ILE A 625 -59.10 -6.52 -33.98
N PRO A 626 -60.35 -6.20 -33.59
CA PRO A 626 -61.35 -7.20 -33.23
C PRO A 626 -61.51 -8.31 -34.26
N ASN A 627 -61.55 -9.58 -33.81
CA ASN A 627 -61.62 -10.79 -34.64
C ASN A 627 -60.41 -11.06 -35.55
N THR A 628 -59.25 -10.48 -35.24
CA THR A 628 -57.99 -10.70 -35.97
C THR A 628 -56.83 -10.83 -34.98
N ASN A 629 -55.69 -11.35 -35.44
CA ASN A 629 -54.40 -11.33 -34.73
C ASN A 629 -53.50 -10.18 -35.23
N ILE A 630 -54.08 -9.13 -35.83
CA ILE A 630 -53.34 -7.98 -36.35
C ILE A 630 -53.29 -6.91 -35.26
N LEU A 631 -52.08 -6.52 -34.87
CA LEU A 631 -51.86 -5.48 -33.87
C LEU A 631 -52.31 -4.11 -34.40
N LYS A 632 -52.94 -3.33 -33.53
CA LYS A 632 -53.19 -1.91 -33.79
C LYS A 632 -51.86 -1.18 -34.01
N TYR A 633 -51.88 -0.16 -34.86
CA TYR A 633 -50.68 0.60 -35.25
C TYR A 633 -49.84 1.06 -34.04
N SER A 634 -50.47 1.63 -32.99
CA SER A 634 -49.76 2.12 -31.81
C SER A 634 -48.98 1.02 -31.08
N VAL A 635 -49.58 -0.17 -30.95
CA VAL A 635 -48.97 -1.31 -30.27
C VAL A 635 -47.88 -1.93 -31.13
N PHE A 636 -48.06 -1.98 -32.46
CA PHE A 636 -47.05 -2.50 -33.37
C PHE A 636 -45.79 -1.61 -33.41
N GLU A 637 -45.95 -0.29 -33.38
CA GLU A 637 -44.84 0.68 -33.30
C GLU A 637 -44.02 0.52 -32.01
N GLU A 638 -44.67 0.33 -30.86
CA GLU A 638 -43.98 0.08 -29.58
C GLU A 638 -43.10 -1.18 -29.66
N ILE A 639 -43.66 -2.28 -30.18
CA ILE A 639 -42.91 -3.54 -30.38
C ILE A 639 -41.74 -3.34 -31.35
N LEU A 640 -41.97 -2.64 -32.46
CA LEU A 640 -40.94 -2.36 -33.44
C LEU A 640 -39.80 -1.51 -32.85
N SER A 641 -40.13 -0.48 -32.07
CA SER A 641 -39.14 0.33 -31.36
C SER A 641 -38.30 -0.51 -30.40
N SER A 642 -38.94 -1.38 -29.61
CA SER A 642 -38.25 -2.30 -28.70
C SER A 642 -37.30 -3.25 -29.45
N LYS A 643 -37.70 -3.76 -30.62
CA LYS A 643 -36.81 -4.62 -31.45
C LYS A 643 -35.63 -3.86 -32.04
N LYS A 644 -35.80 -2.58 -32.39
CA LYS A 644 -34.68 -1.71 -32.81
C LYS A 644 -33.68 -1.50 -31.69
N GLU A 645 -34.15 -1.16 -30.49
CA GLU A 645 -33.29 -1.03 -29.30
C GLU A 645 -32.54 -2.33 -29.01
N ALA A 646 -33.22 -3.48 -29.06
CA ALA A 646 -32.60 -4.78 -28.84
C ALA A 646 -31.56 -5.14 -29.92
N LYS A 647 -31.73 -4.66 -31.16
CA LYS A 647 -30.75 -4.82 -32.23
C LYS A 647 -29.50 -3.95 -31.99
N GLU A 648 -29.67 -2.71 -31.55
CA GLU A 648 -28.55 -1.82 -31.26
C GLU A 648 -27.75 -2.28 -30.03
N MET A 649 -28.44 -2.60 -28.94
CA MET A 649 -27.80 -2.98 -27.68
C MET A 649 -27.25 -4.41 -27.69
N HIS A 650 -27.99 -5.36 -28.28
CA HIS A 650 -27.69 -6.79 -28.17
C HIS A 650 -27.40 -7.47 -29.50
N LYS A 651 -27.38 -6.72 -30.61
CA LYS A 651 -27.15 -7.25 -31.98
C LYS A 651 -28.15 -8.32 -32.40
N THR A 652 -29.35 -8.27 -31.82
CA THR A 652 -30.46 -9.17 -32.10
C THR A 652 -31.06 -8.89 -33.49
N PRO A 653 -31.05 -9.83 -34.45
CA PRO A 653 -31.60 -9.57 -35.78
C PRO A 653 -33.13 -9.61 -35.79
N PHE A 654 -33.75 -8.75 -36.60
CA PHE A 654 -35.17 -8.84 -36.94
C PHE A 654 -35.36 -8.46 -38.42
N LEU A 655 -36.48 -8.86 -39.01
CA LEU A 655 -36.86 -8.44 -40.36
C LEU A 655 -38.27 -7.88 -40.39
N LEU A 656 -38.45 -6.82 -41.18
CA LEU A 656 -39.75 -6.22 -41.43
C LEU A 656 -40.18 -6.49 -42.88
N LEU A 657 -41.37 -7.05 -43.04
CA LEU A 657 -41.99 -7.33 -44.32
C LEU A 657 -43.25 -6.46 -44.47
N GLU A 658 -43.48 -5.94 -45.67
CA GLU A 658 -44.65 -5.15 -46.03
C GLU A 658 -45.42 -5.79 -47.18
N GLY A 659 -46.73 -5.91 -47.01
CA GLY A 659 -47.64 -6.51 -47.99
C GLY A 659 -48.86 -5.63 -48.22
N LEU A 660 -49.35 -5.64 -49.46
CA LEU A 660 -50.59 -4.99 -49.84
C LEU A 660 -51.76 -5.94 -49.64
N PHE A 661 -52.86 -5.39 -49.15
CA PHE A 661 -54.13 -6.10 -48.97
C PHE A 661 -54.89 -6.16 -50.30
N GLU A 662 -55.03 -7.37 -50.86
CA GLU A 662 -55.83 -7.60 -52.08
C GLU A 662 -57.05 -8.49 -51.75
N GLY A 663 -58.23 -7.86 -51.63
CA GLY A 663 -59.53 -8.49 -51.95
C GLY A 663 -60.15 -9.55 -51.04
N LYS A 664 -59.63 -9.86 -49.84
CA LYS A 664 -60.26 -10.79 -48.85
C LYS A 664 -60.62 -10.09 -47.55
N SER A 665 -61.54 -10.60 -46.72
CA SER A 665 -61.78 -9.97 -45.40
C SER A 665 -60.52 -10.00 -44.53
N ILE A 666 -60.26 -8.92 -43.76
CA ILE A 666 -59.07 -8.79 -42.90
C ILE A 666 -58.94 -9.97 -41.93
N ALA A 667 -60.07 -10.51 -41.42
CA ALA A 667 -60.09 -11.66 -40.52
C ALA A 667 -59.64 -12.98 -41.18
N GLU A 668 -59.99 -13.20 -42.45
CA GLU A 668 -59.58 -14.40 -43.18
C GLU A 668 -58.09 -14.34 -43.52
N TYR A 669 -57.61 -13.17 -43.92
CA TYR A 669 -56.20 -12.92 -44.18
C TYR A 669 -55.34 -13.09 -42.92
N SER A 670 -55.82 -12.56 -41.78
CA SER A 670 -55.18 -12.76 -40.48
C SER A 670 -55.05 -14.24 -40.11
N ARG A 671 -56.08 -15.07 -40.31
CA ARG A 671 -55.99 -16.51 -40.03
C ARG A 671 -54.94 -17.22 -40.88
N VAL A 672 -54.88 -16.91 -42.17
CA VAL A 672 -53.91 -17.54 -43.08
C VAL A 672 -52.48 -17.16 -42.69
N ILE A 673 -52.22 -15.89 -42.40
CA ILE A 673 -50.87 -15.43 -42.02
C ILE A 673 -50.48 -15.93 -40.64
N SER A 674 -51.36 -15.86 -39.65
CA SER A 674 -51.05 -16.36 -38.30
C SER A 674 -50.71 -17.84 -38.29
N GLY A 675 -51.28 -18.64 -39.20
CA GLY A 675 -50.90 -20.06 -39.34
C GLY A 675 -49.51 -20.29 -39.95
N LEU A 676 -48.91 -19.28 -40.58
CA LEU A 676 -47.59 -19.36 -41.22
C LEU A 676 -46.47 -18.74 -40.36
N LEU A 677 -46.84 -17.97 -39.34
CA LEU A 677 -45.92 -17.23 -38.48
C LEU A 677 -45.65 -17.95 -37.16
N ARG A 678 -44.53 -17.57 -36.53
CA ARG A 678 -44.22 -18.00 -35.16
C ARG A 678 -45.01 -17.12 -34.18
N GLU A 679 -45.39 -17.66 -33.03
CA GLU A 679 -45.92 -16.93 -31.85
C GLU A 679 -45.03 -15.76 -31.39
N THR A 680 -43.73 -15.79 -31.71
CA THR A 680 -42.79 -14.70 -31.43
C THR A 680 -42.70 -13.67 -32.58
N ASP A 681 -43.37 -13.92 -33.70
CA ASP A 681 -43.49 -13.00 -34.83
C ASP A 681 -44.79 -12.21 -34.72
N TYR A 682 -44.77 -10.97 -35.19
CA TYR A 682 -45.90 -10.05 -35.02
C TYR A 682 -46.48 -9.62 -36.38
N ILE A 683 -47.80 -9.44 -36.43
CA ILE A 683 -48.50 -8.84 -37.56
C ILE A 683 -49.09 -7.53 -37.08
N GLY A 684 -48.92 -6.45 -37.84
CA GLY A 684 -49.50 -5.14 -37.53
C GLY A 684 -50.00 -4.40 -38.76
N GLN A 685 -50.68 -3.29 -38.51
CA GLN A 685 -51.17 -2.38 -39.54
C GLN A 685 -50.27 -1.13 -39.59
N SER A 686 -49.90 -0.68 -40.79
CA SER A 686 -49.16 0.57 -41.04
C SER A 686 -50.10 1.79 -41.03
N LYS A 687 -49.55 3.01 -40.93
CA LYS A 687 -50.29 4.29 -41.10
C LYS A 687 -51.07 4.40 -42.42
N LYS A 688 -50.72 3.61 -43.43
CA LYS A 688 -51.33 3.60 -44.77
C LYS A 688 -52.22 2.36 -45.02
N ASP A 689 -52.68 1.68 -43.97
CA ASP A 689 -53.48 0.43 -44.04
C ASP A 689 -52.78 -0.77 -44.70
N ASN A 690 -51.47 -0.70 -44.93
CA ASN A 690 -50.66 -1.85 -45.34
C ASN A 690 -50.45 -2.81 -44.17
N ILE A 691 -50.27 -4.10 -44.46
CA ILE A 691 -49.99 -5.11 -43.44
C ILE A 691 -48.47 -5.25 -43.31
N LEU A 692 -48.00 -5.13 -42.08
CA LEU A 692 -46.61 -5.31 -41.70
C LEU A 692 -46.45 -6.64 -40.95
N VAL A 693 -45.39 -7.37 -41.27
CA VAL A 693 -45.01 -8.59 -40.56
C VAL A 693 -43.60 -8.40 -40.03
N LEU A 694 -43.46 -8.51 -38.71
CA LEU A 694 -42.20 -8.41 -37.99
C LEU A 694 -41.74 -9.82 -37.61
N LEU A 695 -40.69 -10.29 -38.25
CA LEU A 695 -40.05 -11.57 -37.95
C LEU A 695 -38.97 -11.37 -36.89
N SER A 696 -39.19 -11.93 -35.70
CA SER A 696 -38.25 -11.81 -34.58
C SER A 696 -37.08 -12.78 -34.73
N ASN A 697 -35.87 -12.38 -34.33
CA ASN A 697 -34.68 -13.25 -34.27
C ASN A 697 -34.39 -13.96 -35.61
N THR A 698 -34.64 -13.28 -36.72
CA THR A 698 -34.63 -13.87 -38.07
C THR A 698 -33.63 -13.15 -38.95
N THR A 699 -32.75 -13.91 -39.61
CA THR A 699 -31.75 -13.36 -40.56
C THR A 699 -32.33 -13.28 -41.98
N ARG A 700 -31.65 -12.55 -42.88
CA ARG A 700 -32.10 -12.41 -44.28
C ARG A 700 -32.35 -13.76 -44.98
N ASN A 701 -31.46 -14.73 -44.78
CA ASN A 701 -31.59 -16.07 -45.37
C ASN A 701 -32.83 -16.81 -44.85
N ASP A 702 -33.11 -16.71 -43.55
CA ASP A 702 -34.31 -17.31 -42.95
C ASP A 702 -35.60 -16.61 -43.42
N GLY A 703 -35.53 -15.30 -43.63
CA GLY A 703 -36.64 -14.49 -44.14
C GLY A 703 -37.07 -14.88 -45.55
N GLU A 704 -36.14 -15.27 -46.43
CA GLU A 704 -36.45 -15.75 -47.78
C GLU A 704 -37.26 -17.06 -47.79
N VAL A 705 -37.02 -17.94 -46.81
CA VAL A 705 -37.81 -19.16 -46.61
C VAL A 705 -39.25 -18.80 -46.22
N VAL A 706 -39.43 -17.81 -45.35
CA VAL A 706 -40.76 -17.34 -44.94
C VAL A 706 -41.50 -16.67 -46.10
N LEU A 707 -40.81 -15.82 -46.89
CA LEU A 707 -41.36 -15.20 -48.10
C LEU A 707 -41.80 -16.24 -49.14
N SER A 708 -41.05 -17.34 -49.29
CA SER A 708 -41.42 -18.44 -50.19
C SER A 708 -42.71 -19.14 -49.72
N ARG A 709 -42.87 -19.39 -48.41
CA ARG A 709 -44.11 -19.94 -47.84
C ARG A 709 -45.32 -19.01 -48.03
N PHE A 710 -45.12 -17.69 -47.95
CA PHE A 710 -46.18 -16.73 -48.23
C PHE A 710 -46.59 -16.74 -49.71
N LYS A 711 -45.63 -16.81 -50.63
CA LYS A 711 -45.89 -16.91 -52.08
C LYS A 711 -46.66 -18.17 -52.45
N GLU A 712 -46.34 -19.32 -51.87
CA GLU A 712 -47.09 -20.59 -52.07
C GLU A 712 -48.56 -20.48 -51.66
N LYS A 713 -48.89 -19.58 -50.74
CA LYS A 713 -50.26 -19.29 -50.28
C LYS A 713 -50.88 -18.08 -50.98
N GLY A 714 -50.25 -17.57 -52.04
CA GLY A 714 -50.75 -16.46 -52.86
C GLY A 714 -50.62 -15.08 -52.20
N ILE A 715 -49.69 -14.92 -51.25
CA ILE A 715 -49.49 -13.67 -50.51
C ILE A 715 -48.14 -13.04 -50.89
N ASN A 716 -48.18 -11.80 -51.38
CA ASN A 716 -47.00 -11.05 -51.80
C ASN A 716 -46.55 -10.07 -50.70
N PHE A 717 -45.52 -10.46 -49.95
CA PHE A 717 -44.77 -9.59 -49.06
C PHE A 717 -43.45 -9.16 -49.71
N LYS A 718 -43.03 -7.92 -49.45
CA LYS A 718 -41.71 -7.36 -49.82
C LYS A 718 -40.93 -7.05 -48.55
N LEU A 719 -39.61 -7.17 -48.63
CA LEU A 719 -38.72 -6.81 -47.54
C LEU A 719 -38.51 -5.28 -47.55
N LEU A 720 -38.69 -4.62 -46.41
CA LEU A 720 -38.45 -3.19 -46.27
C LEU A 720 -36.94 -2.93 -46.10
N GLU A 721 -36.29 -2.35 -47.10
CA GLU A 721 -34.82 -2.20 -47.19
C GLU A 721 -34.19 -1.16 -46.22
N GLY A 722 -34.95 -0.59 -45.27
CA GLY A 722 -34.44 0.41 -44.32
C GLY A 722 -34.07 -0.13 -42.93
N GLU A 723 -34.35 -1.40 -42.64
CA GLU A 723 -34.26 -1.96 -41.28
C GLU A 723 -33.63 -3.36 -41.27
N ILE A 724 -32.62 -3.57 -42.14
CA ILE A 724 -31.77 -4.79 -42.17
C ILE A 724 -30.71 -4.76 -41.09
#